data_AF-A0A6A4SQB1-F1
#
_entry.id   AF-A0A6A4SQB1-F1
#
_cell.length_a   1.000
_cell.length_b   1.000
_cell.length_c   1.000
_cell.angle_alpha   90.00
_cell.angle_beta   90.00
_cell.angle_gamma   90.00
#
_symmetry.space_group_name_H-M   'P 1'
#
loop_
_entity.id
_entity.type
_entity.pdbx_description
1 polymer ?
#
loop_
_entity_poly.entity_id
_entity_poly.type
_entity_poly.pdbx_seq_one_letter_code
_entity_poly.pdbx_strand_id
1 'polypeptide(L)'
;MMSGKHFKAQEVSCCIKYFIFGFNIIFWFLGVAFLGIGLWAWSEKGVLSNISSITDLGGFDPVWLFLVVGGVMFILGFAGCIGALRENSFLLKFFSVFLGIIFFLELTAGVLAFVFKDWIKDQLNFFINNNIRAYRDDIDLQNLIDFTQEYWECCGAFGADDWNLNIYFNCTDSNPSREKCGVPFSCCTKDPAEDVINTQCGYDIRAKADSEQRTFIYIKGCVPQFEKWLQDNLTVVAGIFIGIALLQIFGICLAQNLFVHLRPPKSPKARRMYQNDVSGRCTVEYRAVKGQVTRTKNLETCKTAETGFTTHSEVLGVNSKSSSVTVFTLQDGFIRSAVAEEMHLLAVNARRSVAAKVVSRQTLTLTGTGAGPLEAAGKDVPGVVKSIDAKLAAVGVVAEKVKTQCKGCPSLFEHWQAEQKQLEPAGLSKALAPRSFLALIQSIRKASKDEILKVMKSASKTSLPQVVDAVTSSQTPASLDAMLEFLNFTDSKGLVLQERFLYACGFASHPNERMLRALLDISKGKIGSTDIKESVVIIMGALIHKLCLKGECNLPTVVQVKKMILDGPDSTQAESEVQMYLLALKNSLLPEAIPIFTKYAESEVGAYCTIALSALQRYDVKLMTNEVKLTVNRVYHQNRRIYEKNVRAAAADVILNSNPSYIEVKNLLLSIGNLPHEMNKYMLSKIQDILRFQLPASKVLRQAMKDMNSHNYNRFAKVGSSSAYSGFMAQSADVTSTYSLDILYSGSGILRRSNMNIYGASKGAMLHGLQVAIEAQGLESLIAATPDEGEEDLESFAGMSALLFDVQLRPVTFFKGYSDLMSKMFSMSGEPMNVVKGLILLTDHSEVIQLQSGLKASAEFQGGLAIDISGGMEISLWYRESKTSVNNRGALVVTGNVTVDMDFMRAGVEVSFETEASLDFITTVQFSEYPFLVCIQMDKTTFPFSEYMTKYESLSSGKNVMSRKSKKQLVPGTEFPLHQENSNMCKRIFDSSW
;
A
#
# COMPACT_ATOMS: atom_id res chain seq x y z
N MET A 1 -23.33 -12.26 -22.73
CA MET A 1 -23.31 -13.35 -23.73
C MET A 1 -22.86 -12.79 -25.08
N MET A 2 -21.66 -13.14 -25.53
CA MET A 2 -21.26 -13.02 -26.92
C MET A 2 -20.69 -14.38 -27.33
N SER A 3 -21.30 -14.97 -28.35
CA SER A 3 -20.94 -16.25 -28.94
C SER A 3 -19.58 -16.14 -29.62
N GLY A 4 -18.56 -16.75 -29.02
CA GLY A 4 -17.22 -16.87 -29.59
C GLY A 4 -17.20 -18.03 -30.57
N LYS A 5 -17.10 -17.72 -31.87
CA LYS A 5 -16.76 -18.72 -32.89
C LYS A 5 -15.36 -19.26 -32.57
N HIS A 6 -15.26 -20.57 -32.34
CA HIS A 6 -14.02 -21.31 -32.15
C HIS A 6 -13.07 -21.11 -33.35
N PHE A 7 -11.89 -20.53 -33.08
CA PHE A 7 -10.73 -20.68 -33.96
C PHE A 7 -10.19 -22.10 -33.79
N LYS A 8 -10.15 -22.90 -34.87
CA LYS A 8 -9.42 -24.17 -34.90
C LYS A 8 -7.92 -23.86 -34.84
N ALA A 9 -7.28 -24.20 -33.72
CA ALA A 9 -5.83 -24.22 -33.60
C ALA A 9 -5.25 -25.37 -34.44
N GLN A 10 -4.09 -25.13 -35.04
CA GLN A 10 -3.33 -26.11 -35.82
C GLN A 10 -2.86 -27.24 -34.88
N GLU A 11 -3.33 -28.47 -35.11
CA GLU A 11 -3.04 -29.62 -34.24
C GLU A 11 -1.54 -29.95 -34.25
N VAL A 12 -0.95 -30.01 -33.05
CA VAL A 12 0.43 -30.46 -32.81
C VAL A 12 0.50 -31.97 -33.01
N SER A 13 1.54 -32.47 -33.72
CA SER A 13 1.71 -33.92 -33.96
C SER A 13 1.83 -34.71 -32.65
N CYS A 14 0.80 -35.49 -32.35
CA CYS A 14 0.62 -36.31 -31.15
C CYS A 14 1.84 -37.23 -30.85
N CYS A 15 2.48 -37.75 -31.91
CA CYS A 15 3.62 -38.66 -31.80
C CYS A 15 4.84 -38.02 -31.12
N ILE A 16 5.14 -36.76 -31.41
CA ILE A 16 6.31 -36.05 -30.84
C ILE A 16 6.09 -35.82 -29.33
N LYS A 17 4.86 -35.50 -28.93
CA LYS A 17 4.48 -35.26 -27.53
C LYS A 17 4.69 -36.49 -26.66
N TYR A 18 4.18 -37.65 -27.10
CA TYR A 18 4.32 -38.90 -26.35
C TYR A 18 5.74 -39.45 -26.37
N PHE A 19 6.49 -39.22 -27.47
CA PHE A 19 7.88 -39.64 -27.54
C PHE A 19 8.77 -38.87 -26.54
N ILE A 20 8.64 -37.54 -26.47
CA ILE A 20 9.37 -36.71 -25.49
C ILE A 20 9.01 -37.11 -24.06
N PHE A 21 7.73 -37.36 -23.79
CA PHE A 21 7.28 -37.83 -22.48
C PHE A 21 7.89 -39.19 -22.12
N GLY A 22 7.86 -40.16 -23.04
CA GLY A 22 8.39 -41.51 -22.82
C GLY A 22 9.89 -41.56 -22.55
N PHE A 23 10.68 -40.70 -23.20
CA PHE A 23 12.11 -40.61 -22.91
C PHE A 23 12.37 -39.97 -21.53
N ASN A 24 11.71 -38.84 -21.22
CA ASN A 24 11.95 -38.11 -19.97
C ASN A 24 11.46 -38.83 -18.72
N ILE A 25 10.41 -39.66 -18.81
CA ILE A 25 9.91 -40.40 -17.66
C ILE A 25 10.91 -41.45 -17.16
N ILE A 26 11.71 -42.03 -18.06
CA ILE A 26 12.76 -42.99 -17.71
C ILE A 26 13.85 -42.29 -16.88
N PHE A 27 14.34 -41.13 -17.33
CA PHE A 27 15.33 -40.34 -16.57
C PHE A 27 14.79 -39.84 -15.23
N TRP A 28 13.50 -39.54 -15.17
CA TRP A 28 12.86 -39.14 -13.92
C TRP A 28 12.89 -40.28 -12.88
N PHE A 29 12.54 -41.51 -13.27
CA PHE A 29 12.63 -42.68 -12.38
C PHE A 29 14.08 -43.00 -11.98
N LEU A 30 15.04 -42.88 -12.90
CA LEU A 30 16.46 -43.03 -12.57
C LEU A 30 16.92 -41.96 -11.57
N GLY A 31 16.49 -40.71 -11.72
CA GLY A 31 16.74 -39.64 -10.75
C GLY A 31 16.19 -39.96 -9.36
N VAL A 32 14.98 -40.51 -9.27
CA VAL A 32 14.39 -40.98 -8.00
C VAL A 32 15.23 -42.10 -7.38
N ALA A 33 15.69 -43.06 -8.17
CA ALA A 33 16.52 -44.16 -7.67
C ALA A 33 17.87 -43.64 -7.11
N PHE A 34 18.55 -42.75 -7.84
CA PHE A 34 19.82 -42.15 -7.39
C PHE A 34 19.66 -41.32 -6.12
N LEU A 35 18.58 -40.52 -6.03
CA LEU A 35 18.24 -39.78 -4.81
C LEU A 35 17.90 -40.73 -3.64
N GLY A 36 17.18 -41.81 -3.91
CA GLY A 36 16.83 -42.81 -2.91
C GLY A 36 18.07 -43.47 -2.31
N ILE A 37 19.02 -43.89 -3.15
CA ILE A 37 20.30 -44.46 -2.71
C ILE A 37 21.12 -43.42 -1.96
N GLY A 38 21.22 -42.18 -2.46
CA GLY A 38 21.97 -41.11 -1.81
C GLY A 38 21.40 -40.72 -0.45
N LEU A 39 20.07 -40.64 -0.32
CA LEU A 39 19.40 -40.33 0.95
C LEU A 39 19.48 -41.50 1.93
N TRP A 40 19.38 -42.74 1.45
CA TRP A 40 19.57 -43.93 2.26
C TRP A 40 21.00 -44.00 2.83
N ALA A 41 22.02 -43.84 1.99
CA ALA A 41 23.41 -43.80 2.40
C ALA A 41 23.71 -42.62 3.35
N TRP A 42 23.11 -41.45 3.11
CA TRP A 42 23.25 -40.30 4.01
C TRP A 42 22.60 -40.55 5.38
N SER A 43 21.44 -41.20 5.40
CA SER A 43 20.75 -41.59 6.63
C SER A 43 21.55 -42.61 7.43
N GLU A 44 22.18 -43.57 6.77
CA GLU A 44 23.04 -44.60 7.40
C GLU A 44 24.28 -43.96 8.04
N LYS A 45 24.92 -42.99 7.35
CA LYS A 45 26.04 -42.20 7.88
C LYS A 45 25.66 -41.21 9.00
N GLY A 46 24.37 -40.98 9.22
CA GLY A 46 23.84 -39.77 9.87
C GLY A 46 23.24 -39.93 11.26
N VAL A 47 23.89 -40.66 12.18
CA VAL A 47 23.55 -40.58 13.63
C VAL A 47 24.70 -40.07 14.51
N LEU A 48 25.95 -39.95 14.05
CA LEU A 48 27.03 -39.32 14.82
C LEU A 48 28.15 -38.75 13.94
N SER A 49 28.10 -37.44 13.65
CA SER A 49 29.23 -36.49 13.83
C SER A 49 29.08 -35.22 12.98
N ASN A 50 29.68 -34.14 13.50
CA ASN A 50 29.46 -32.74 13.14
C ASN A 50 29.86 -32.37 11.70
N ILE A 51 29.01 -31.54 11.09
CA ILE A 51 29.18 -30.86 9.78
C ILE A 51 30.46 -30.00 9.69
N SER A 52 31.20 -29.80 10.78
CA SER A 52 32.45 -29.03 10.82
C SER A 52 33.70 -29.81 10.38
N SER A 53 33.65 -31.14 10.25
CA SER A 53 34.81 -31.93 9.77
C SER A 53 34.83 -32.14 8.25
N ILE A 54 33.74 -31.78 7.56
CA ILE A 54 33.49 -32.11 6.14
C ILE A 54 34.22 -31.14 5.18
N THR A 55 34.82 -30.07 5.71
CA THR A 55 35.52 -29.05 4.88
C THR A 55 37.03 -28.98 5.07
N ASP A 56 37.63 -29.72 6.01
CA ASP A 56 39.07 -29.59 6.33
C ASP A 56 39.97 -30.77 5.89
N LEU A 57 39.42 -31.82 5.27
CA LEU A 57 40.18 -32.86 4.59
C LEU A 57 39.55 -33.09 3.23
N GLY A 58 40.24 -32.67 2.16
CA GLY A 58 39.76 -32.73 0.77
C GLY A 58 39.52 -34.14 0.23
N GLY A 59 38.42 -34.76 0.66
CA GLY A 59 37.85 -35.99 0.09
C GLY A 59 36.39 -35.75 -0.30
N PHE A 60 36.07 -35.91 -1.58
CA PHE A 60 34.69 -35.94 -2.07
C PHE A 60 33.98 -37.15 -1.45
N ASP A 61 32.99 -36.95 -0.57
CA ASP A 61 32.14 -38.05 -0.12
C ASP A 61 31.28 -38.52 -1.31
N PRO A 62 31.38 -39.80 -1.74
CA PRO A 62 30.59 -40.35 -2.83
C PRO A 62 29.07 -40.12 -2.65
N VAL A 63 28.57 -40.03 -1.41
CA VAL A 63 27.14 -39.80 -1.11
C VAL A 63 26.64 -38.45 -1.67
N TRP A 64 27.44 -37.40 -1.58
CA TRP A 64 27.08 -36.08 -2.11
C TRP A 64 26.95 -36.08 -3.64
N LEU A 65 27.78 -36.87 -4.33
CA LEU A 65 27.71 -37.00 -5.78
C LEU A 65 26.40 -37.65 -6.24
N PHE A 66 25.96 -38.72 -5.57
CA PHE A 66 24.68 -39.37 -5.85
C PHE A 66 23.48 -38.44 -5.62
N LEU A 67 23.51 -37.60 -4.57
CA LEU A 67 22.44 -36.64 -4.28
C LEU A 67 22.35 -35.52 -5.32
N VAL A 68 23.49 -34.92 -5.71
CA VAL A 68 23.50 -33.82 -6.69
C VAL A 68 23.08 -34.31 -8.07
N VAL A 69 23.66 -35.42 -8.54
CA VAL A 69 23.34 -36.00 -9.86
C VAL A 69 21.88 -36.46 -9.90
N GLY A 70 21.41 -37.15 -8.86
CA GLY A 70 20.01 -37.58 -8.74
C GLY A 70 19.03 -36.40 -8.72
N GLY A 71 19.36 -35.32 -7.99
CA GLY A 71 18.54 -34.11 -7.89
C GLY A 71 18.37 -33.39 -9.23
N VAL A 72 19.46 -33.21 -9.97
CA VAL A 72 19.44 -32.58 -11.30
C VAL A 72 18.61 -33.42 -12.28
N MET A 73 18.82 -34.75 -12.31
CA MET A 73 18.05 -35.66 -13.17
C MET A 73 16.55 -35.63 -12.83
N PHE A 74 16.18 -35.60 -11.54
CA PHE A 74 14.79 -35.54 -11.11
C PHE A 74 14.09 -34.25 -11.57
N ILE A 75 14.71 -33.08 -11.37
CA ILE A 75 14.12 -31.78 -11.73
C ILE A 75 13.96 -31.67 -13.25
N LEU A 76 14.99 -32.05 -14.02
CA LEU A 76 14.93 -31.97 -15.48
C LEU A 76 13.95 -32.97 -16.08
N GLY A 77 13.92 -34.22 -15.58
CA GLY A 77 12.95 -35.23 -16.01
C GLY A 77 11.50 -34.81 -15.74
N PHE A 78 11.23 -34.20 -14.58
CA PHE A 78 9.91 -33.69 -14.23
C PHE A 78 9.49 -32.50 -15.12
N ALA A 79 10.39 -31.54 -15.32
CA ALA A 79 10.15 -30.38 -16.18
C ALA A 79 9.91 -30.78 -17.64
N GLY A 80 10.68 -31.76 -18.16
CA GLY A 80 10.49 -32.32 -19.49
C GLY A 80 9.15 -33.02 -19.66
N CYS A 81 8.74 -33.85 -18.68
CA CYS A 81 7.46 -34.58 -18.72
C CYS A 81 6.25 -33.64 -18.68
N ILE A 82 6.20 -32.70 -17.72
CA ILE A 82 5.07 -31.77 -17.60
C ILE A 82 5.08 -30.74 -18.73
N GLY A 83 6.26 -30.28 -19.14
CA GLY A 83 6.42 -29.38 -20.27
C GLY A 83 5.81 -29.96 -21.55
N ALA A 84 6.07 -31.24 -21.83
CA ALA A 84 5.50 -31.93 -22.98
C ALA A 84 3.98 -32.18 -22.83
N LEU A 85 3.51 -32.69 -21.68
CA LEU A 85 2.08 -33.06 -21.51
C LEU A 85 1.15 -31.85 -21.44
N ARG A 86 1.54 -30.80 -20.70
CA ARG A 86 0.71 -29.59 -20.48
C ARG A 86 0.96 -28.48 -21.49
N GLU A 87 1.80 -28.72 -22.51
CA GLU A 87 2.12 -27.74 -23.55
C GLU A 87 2.59 -26.39 -22.97
N ASN A 88 3.34 -26.47 -21.86
CA ASN A 88 3.78 -25.28 -21.14
C ASN A 88 5.12 -24.79 -21.71
N SER A 89 5.06 -23.72 -22.50
CA SER A 89 6.22 -23.13 -23.17
C SER A 89 7.33 -22.67 -22.21
N PHE A 90 7.00 -22.33 -20.95
CA PHE A 90 8.01 -21.95 -19.96
C PHE A 90 8.82 -23.15 -19.48
N LEU A 91 8.15 -24.26 -19.15
CA LEU A 91 8.80 -25.49 -18.68
C LEU A 91 9.63 -26.16 -19.78
N LEU A 92 9.14 -26.17 -21.02
CA LEU A 92 9.90 -26.69 -22.17
C LEU A 92 11.17 -25.87 -22.44
N LYS A 93 11.09 -24.54 -22.30
CA LYS A 93 12.25 -23.66 -22.46
C LYS A 93 13.26 -23.85 -21.33
N PHE A 94 12.79 -24.00 -20.09
CA PHE A 94 13.63 -24.33 -18.95
C PHE A 94 14.41 -25.63 -19.19
N PHE A 95 13.71 -26.71 -19.56
CA PHE A 95 14.33 -28.01 -19.88
C PHE A 95 15.41 -27.90 -20.98
N SER A 96 15.09 -27.23 -22.10
CA SER A 96 16.04 -27.10 -23.22
C SER A 96 17.29 -26.29 -22.87
N VAL A 97 17.17 -25.22 -22.07
CA VAL A 97 18.32 -24.38 -21.69
C VAL A 97 19.25 -25.14 -20.75
N PHE A 98 18.71 -25.83 -19.75
CA PHE A 98 19.54 -26.58 -18.80
C PHE A 98 20.23 -27.79 -19.42
N LEU A 99 19.59 -28.51 -20.34
CA LEU A 99 20.28 -29.55 -21.13
C LEU A 99 21.42 -28.97 -21.96
N GLY A 100 21.23 -27.79 -22.54
CA GLY A 100 22.31 -27.09 -23.27
C GLY A 100 23.51 -26.76 -22.38
N ILE A 101 23.27 -26.31 -21.14
CA ILE A 101 24.34 -26.03 -20.18
C ILE A 101 25.09 -27.31 -19.81
N ILE A 102 24.39 -28.41 -19.54
CA ILE A 102 25.01 -29.71 -19.19
C ILE A 102 25.89 -30.20 -20.34
N PHE A 103 25.41 -30.13 -21.58
CA PHE A 103 26.19 -30.50 -22.76
C PHE A 103 27.52 -29.75 -22.86
N PHE A 104 27.50 -28.43 -22.65
CA PHE A 104 28.74 -27.63 -22.66
C PHE A 104 29.67 -27.96 -21.49
N LEU A 105 29.12 -28.27 -20.30
CA LEU A 105 29.91 -28.71 -19.16
C LEU A 105 30.58 -30.06 -19.41
N GLU A 106 29.87 -31.03 -19.99
CA GLU A 106 30.42 -32.34 -20.35
C GLU A 106 31.53 -32.22 -21.39
N LEU A 107 31.33 -31.40 -22.42
CA LEU A 107 32.35 -31.14 -23.44
C LEU A 107 33.59 -30.50 -22.82
N THR A 108 33.39 -29.51 -21.94
CA THR A 108 34.49 -28.82 -21.26
C THR A 108 35.24 -29.79 -20.33
N ALA A 109 34.53 -30.60 -19.54
CA ALA A 109 35.11 -31.60 -18.65
C ALA A 109 35.91 -32.67 -19.42
N GLY A 110 35.39 -33.16 -20.55
CA GLY A 110 36.09 -34.11 -21.42
C GLY A 110 37.38 -33.55 -22.00
N VAL A 111 37.36 -32.29 -22.46
CA VAL A 111 38.57 -31.61 -22.96
C VAL A 111 39.58 -31.40 -21.83
N LEU A 112 39.13 -30.95 -20.66
CA LEU A 112 39.99 -30.73 -19.49
C LEU A 112 40.63 -32.04 -19.01
N ALA A 113 39.88 -33.14 -18.96
CA ALA A 113 40.41 -34.44 -18.53
C ALA A 113 41.53 -34.95 -19.45
N PHE A 114 41.44 -34.68 -20.76
CA PHE A 114 42.49 -35.02 -21.71
C PHE A 114 43.72 -34.11 -21.59
N VAL A 115 43.51 -32.80 -21.44
CA VAL A 115 44.61 -31.81 -21.33
C VAL A 115 45.37 -31.95 -20.02
N PHE A 116 44.68 -32.26 -18.92
CA PHE A 116 45.25 -32.31 -17.56
C PHE A 116 45.48 -33.74 -17.05
N LYS A 117 45.79 -34.70 -17.94
CA LYS A 117 46.04 -36.10 -17.55
C LYS A 117 47.12 -36.25 -16.46
N ASP A 118 48.18 -35.45 -16.54
CA ASP A 118 49.31 -35.52 -15.61
C ASP A 118 48.92 -34.94 -14.24
N TRP A 119 48.10 -33.89 -14.24
CA TRP A 119 47.52 -33.33 -13.01
C TRP A 119 46.52 -34.30 -12.34
N ILE A 120 45.72 -35.03 -13.13
CA ILE A 120 44.83 -36.09 -12.61
C ILE A 120 45.65 -37.19 -11.93
N LYS A 121 46.79 -37.57 -12.52
CA LYS A 121 47.72 -38.54 -11.93
C LYS A 121 48.29 -38.05 -10.60
N ASP A 122 48.71 -36.80 -10.52
CA ASP A 122 49.22 -36.18 -9.29
C ASP A 122 48.14 -36.12 -8.20
N GLN A 123 46.90 -35.78 -8.58
CA GLN A 123 45.78 -35.74 -7.66
C GLN A 123 45.40 -37.12 -7.14
N LEU A 124 45.43 -38.14 -8.00
CA LEU A 124 45.20 -39.53 -7.60
C LEU A 124 46.30 -40.02 -6.65
N ASN A 125 47.56 -39.67 -6.91
CA ASN A 125 48.67 -39.97 -6.01
C ASN A 125 48.50 -39.31 -4.64
N PHE A 126 48.13 -38.02 -4.62
CA PHE A 126 47.83 -37.32 -3.37
C PHE A 126 46.67 -37.98 -2.61
N PHE A 127 45.60 -38.34 -3.31
CA PHE A 127 44.45 -39.03 -2.75
C PHE A 127 44.86 -40.35 -2.10
N ILE A 128 45.53 -41.25 -2.82
CA ILE A 128 45.91 -42.57 -2.28
C ILE A 128 46.86 -42.43 -1.09
N ASN A 129 47.88 -41.58 -1.17
CA ASN A 129 48.83 -41.38 -0.05
C ASN A 129 48.17 -40.78 1.20
N ASN A 130 47.21 -39.87 1.04
CA ASN A 130 46.50 -39.29 2.18
C ASN A 130 45.60 -40.33 2.86
N ASN A 131 44.91 -41.16 2.06
CA ASN A 131 44.10 -42.26 2.58
C ASN A 131 44.97 -43.36 3.23
N ILE A 132 46.18 -43.63 2.71
CA ILE A 132 47.15 -44.55 3.36
C ILE A 132 47.55 -44.05 4.74
N ARG A 133 47.78 -42.73 4.93
CA ARG A 133 48.10 -42.16 6.25
C ARG A 133 47.00 -42.41 7.29
N ALA A 134 45.74 -42.29 6.86
CA ALA A 134 44.55 -42.43 7.71
C ALA A 134 43.92 -43.84 7.67
N TYR A 135 44.60 -44.83 7.08
CA TYR A 135 44.03 -46.15 6.76
C TYR A 135 43.43 -46.91 7.97
N ARG A 136 43.96 -46.71 9.18
CA ARG A 136 43.45 -47.34 10.42
C ARG A 136 42.50 -46.44 11.22
N ASP A 137 42.37 -45.17 10.83
CA ASP A 137 41.58 -44.18 11.55
C ASP A 137 40.10 -44.18 11.12
N ASP A 138 39.80 -44.70 9.92
CA ASP A 138 38.44 -44.79 9.38
C ASP A 138 38.21 -46.09 8.58
N ILE A 139 37.18 -46.85 8.96
CA ILE A 139 36.81 -48.14 8.36
C ILE A 139 36.35 -47.98 6.91
N ASP A 140 35.69 -46.88 6.56
CA ASP A 140 35.22 -46.65 5.19
C ASP A 140 36.41 -46.36 4.25
N LEU A 141 37.40 -45.59 4.73
CA LEU A 141 38.64 -45.36 4.00
C LEU A 141 39.46 -46.64 3.88
N GLN A 142 39.46 -47.47 4.93
CA GLN A 142 40.12 -48.77 4.94
C GLN A 142 39.55 -49.68 3.83
N ASN A 143 38.23 -49.85 3.79
CA ASN A 143 37.53 -50.66 2.79
C ASN A 143 37.77 -50.14 1.36
N LEU A 144 37.83 -48.82 1.17
CA LEU A 144 38.07 -48.22 -0.15
C LEU A 144 39.48 -48.52 -0.67
N ILE A 145 40.50 -48.40 0.18
CA ILE A 145 41.89 -48.71 -0.19
C ILE A 145 42.08 -50.22 -0.39
N ASP A 146 41.46 -51.05 0.45
CA ASP A 146 41.50 -52.51 0.30
C ASP A 146 40.87 -52.94 -1.02
N PHE A 147 39.68 -52.42 -1.35
CA PHE A 147 39.04 -52.67 -2.64
C PHE A 147 39.90 -52.20 -3.81
N THR A 148 40.52 -51.03 -3.70
CA THR A 148 41.35 -50.46 -4.78
C THR A 148 42.59 -51.34 -5.03
N GLN A 149 43.25 -51.79 -3.97
CA GLN A 149 44.44 -52.64 -4.04
C GLN A 149 44.13 -54.05 -4.57
N GLU A 150 43.01 -54.63 -4.16
CA GLU A 150 42.54 -55.92 -4.67
C GLU A 150 42.08 -55.84 -6.13
N TYR A 151 41.29 -54.82 -6.49
CA TYR A 151 40.70 -54.72 -7.83
C TYR A 151 41.75 -54.40 -8.91
N TRP A 152 42.76 -53.61 -8.58
CA TRP A 152 43.85 -53.28 -9.51
C TRP A 152 45.09 -54.16 -9.34
N GLU A 153 45.13 -55.08 -8.37
CA GLU A 153 46.28 -55.95 -8.08
C GLU A 153 47.57 -55.12 -7.85
N CYS A 154 47.47 -54.15 -6.95
CA CYS A 154 48.51 -53.17 -6.68
C CYS A 154 48.71 -52.98 -5.16
N CYS A 155 49.83 -52.40 -4.77
CA CYS A 155 50.10 -52.03 -3.38
C CYS A 155 50.72 -50.64 -3.29
N GLY A 156 50.15 -49.81 -2.40
CA GLY A 156 50.55 -48.41 -2.25
C GLY A 156 50.21 -47.55 -3.47
N ALA A 157 50.64 -46.28 -3.46
CA ALA A 157 50.36 -45.35 -4.56
C ALA A 157 51.27 -45.63 -5.77
N PHE A 158 52.58 -45.67 -5.55
CA PHE A 158 53.60 -46.02 -6.52
C PHE A 158 54.32 -47.34 -6.20
N GLY A 159 54.26 -47.80 -4.94
CA GLY A 159 54.69 -49.15 -4.57
C GLY A 159 54.46 -49.47 -3.10
N ALA A 160 54.85 -50.69 -2.69
CA ALA A 160 54.68 -51.17 -1.32
C ALA A 160 55.38 -50.29 -0.26
N ASP A 161 56.36 -49.49 -0.65
CA ASP A 161 57.09 -48.62 0.27
C ASP A 161 56.32 -47.41 0.79
N ASP A 162 55.25 -47.02 0.09
CA ASP A 162 54.39 -45.89 0.49
C ASP A 162 53.70 -46.13 1.84
N TRP A 163 53.62 -47.40 2.28
CA TRP A 163 53.12 -47.76 3.61
C TRP A 163 53.99 -47.24 4.76
N ASN A 164 55.20 -46.75 4.50
CA ASN A 164 55.97 -46.00 5.51
C ASN A 164 55.30 -44.69 5.94
N LEU A 165 54.38 -44.16 5.14
CA LEU A 165 53.62 -42.95 5.48
C LEU A 165 52.60 -43.22 6.59
N ASN A 166 52.23 -44.48 6.84
CA ASN A 166 51.32 -44.86 7.91
C ASN A 166 52.09 -45.18 9.20
N ILE A 167 51.62 -44.63 10.32
CA ILE A 167 52.27 -44.78 11.64
C ILE A 167 52.38 -46.23 12.12
N TYR A 168 51.45 -47.11 11.73
CA TYR A 168 51.41 -48.52 12.17
C TYR A 168 52.34 -49.43 11.36
N PHE A 169 52.59 -49.09 10.08
CA PHE A 169 53.38 -49.89 9.15
C PHE A 169 54.82 -49.38 8.95
N ASN A 170 55.14 -48.20 9.49
CA ASN A 170 56.45 -47.57 9.37
C ASN A 170 57.60 -48.46 9.89
N CYS A 171 58.64 -48.62 9.06
CA CYS A 171 59.82 -49.47 9.24
C CYS A 171 60.88 -48.99 10.24
N THR A 172 60.60 -48.01 11.10
CA THR A 172 61.58 -47.50 12.07
C THR A 172 61.77 -48.46 13.25
N ASP A 173 63.02 -48.66 13.69
CA ASP A 173 63.34 -49.56 14.82
C ASP A 173 62.67 -49.15 16.15
N SER A 174 62.30 -47.87 16.27
CA SER A 174 61.58 -47.31 17.42
C SER A 174 60.07 -47.55 17.41
N ASN A 175 59.50 -48.12 16.34
CA ASN A 175 58.06 -48.36 16.22
C ASN A 175 57.64 -49.61 17.03
N PRO A 176 56.75 -49.50 18.04
CA PRO A 176 56.31 -50.63 18.84
C PRO A 176 55.25 -51.50 18.13
N SER A 177 54.76 -51.10 16.95
CA SER A 177 53.70 -51.81 16.21
C SER A 177 54.17 -53.20 15.75
N ARG A 178 53.27 -54.19 15.85
CA ARG A 178 53.50 -55.56 15.34
C ARG A 178 53.50 -55.62 13.81
N GLU A 179 52.87 -54.64 13.16
CA GLU A 179 52.75 -54.51 11.70
C GLU A 179 53.86 -53.65 11.07
N LYS A 180 54.90 -53.31 11.84
CA LYS A 180 56.06 -52.58 11.33
C LYS A 180 56.70 -53.34 10.16
N CYS A 181 57.18 -52.61 9.16
CA CYS A 181 57.72 -53.21 7.93
C CYS A 181 56.77 -54.17 7.21
N GLY A 182 55.46 -53.99 7.42
CA GLY A 182 54.44 -54.73 6.71
C GLY A 182 53.64 -53.92 5.69
N VAL A 183 52.68 -54.60 5.09
CA VAL A 183 51.62 -54.04 4.22
C VAL A 183 50.27 -54.67 4.63
N PRO A 184 49.12 -54.05 4.34
CA PRO A 184 47.83 -54.68 4.62
C PRO A 184 47.61 -55.93 3.76
N PHE A 185 46.66 -56.76 4.18
CA PHE A 185 46.35 -58.03 3.50
C PHE A 185 45.87 -57.84 2.05
N SER A 186 45.25 -56.70 1.73
CA SER A 186 44.78 -56.35 0.38
C SER A 186 45.92 -56.21 -0.64
N CYS A 187 47.15 -56.01 -0.19
CA CYS A 187 48.35 -56.02 -1.03
C CYS A 187 48.86 -57.43 -1.36
N CYS A 188 48.29 -58.49 -0.79
CA CYS A 188 48.87 -59.82 -0.90
C CYS A 188 48.41 -60.58 -2.14
N THR A 189 49.35 -61.32 -2.73
CA THR A 189 49.07 -62.16 -3.89
C THR A 189 48.33 -63.42 -3.45
N LYS A 190 47.33 -63.83 -4.23
CA LYS A 190 46.63 -65.10 -4.04
C LYS A 190 47.52 -66.26 -4.49
N ASP A 191 47.65 -67.31 -3.68
CA ASP A 191 48.36 -68.54 -4.08
C ASP A 191 47.47 -69.31 -5.09
N PRO A 192 47.98 -69.73 -6.26
CA PRO A 192 47.18 -70.51 -7.21
C PRO A 192 46.74 -71.90 -6.70
N ALA A 193 47.30 -72.41 -5.59
CA ALA A 193 46.93 -73.72 -5.02
C ALA A 193 45.87 -73.68 -3.91
N GLU A 194 45.59 -72.54 -3.28
CA GLU A 194 44.57 -72.38 -2.24
C GLU A 194 43.80 -71.05 -2.40
N ASP A 195 42.46 -71.10 -2.36
CA ASP A 195 41.56 -69.96 -2.60
C ASP A 195 41.48 -68.96 -1.42
N VAL A 196 42.33 -69.13 -0.40
CA VAL A 196 42.33 -68.32 0.84
C VAL A 196 43.57 -67.44 0.87
N ILE A 197 43.35 -66.12 0.90
CA ILE A 197 44.45 -65.15 1.09
C ILE A 197 45.03 -65.37 2.48
N ASN A 198 46.32 -65.70 2.56
CA ASN A 198 47.02 -65.74 3.85
C ASN A 198 47.07 -64.33 4.43
N THR A 199 46.19 -63.99 5.37
CA THR A 199 46.10 -62.64 5.96
C THR A 199 47.36 -62.23 6.75
N GLN A 200 48.30 -63.15 6.98
CA GLN A 200 49.60 -62.86 7.59
C GLN A 200 50.73 -62.62 6.58
N CYS A 201 50.45 -62.69 5.27
CA CYS A 201 51.39 -62.42 4.17
C CYS A 201 52.16 -61.10 4.30
N GLY A 202 51.52 -60.08 4.88
CA GLY A 202 52.04 -58.72 4.94
C GLY A 202 52.99 -58.44 6.09
N TYR A 203 53.15 -59.35 7.07
CA TYR A 203 54.01 -59.07 8.24
C TYR A 203 55.50 -59.19 7.91
N ASP A 204 56.29 -58.18 8.31
CA ASP A 204 57.75 -58.11 8.15
C ASP A 204 58.26 -58.32 6.70
N ILE A 205 57.36 -58.30 5.70
CA ILE A 205 57.68 -58.67 4.32
C ILE A 205 58.64 -57.65 3.67
N ARG A 206 58.52 -56.37 4.03
CA ARG A 206 59.38 -55.30 3.51
C ARG A 206 60.77 -55.29 4.13
N ALA A 207 61.01 -56.09 5.17
CA ALA A 207 62.35 -56.32 5.74
C ALA A 207 63.11 -57.46 5.03
N LYS A 208 62.46 -58.22 4.14
CA LYS A 208 63.06 -59.28 3.34
C LYS A 208 63.58 -58.75 2.00
N ALA A 209 64.43 -59.52 1.32
CA ALA A 209 64.99 -59.16 0.02
C ALA A 209 63.90 -59.04 -1.06
N ASP A 210 64.04 -58.08 -1.99
CA ASP A 210 63.06 -57.74 -3.03
C ASP A 210 62.56 -58.94 -3.87
N SER A 211 63.41 -59.95 -4.09
CA SER A 211 63.05 -61.18 -4.80
C SER A 211 62.01 -62.04 -4.07
N GLU A 212 62.03 -62.04 -2.73
CA GLU A 212 61.03 -62.75 -1.93
C GLU A 212 59.71 -61.96 -1.86
N GLN A 213 59.79 -60.63 -1.78
CA GLN A 213 58.59 -59.76 -1.72
C GLN A 213 57.66 -59.98 -2.91
N ARG A 214 58.21 -60.12 -4.13
CA ARG A 214 57.42 -60.33 -5.37
C ARG A 214 56.58 -61.61 -5.38
N THR A 215 56.89 -62.57 -4.50
CA THR A 215 56.19 -63.86 -4.43
C THR A 215 54.96 -63.79 -3.51
N PHE A 216 54.92 -62.83 -2.58
CA PHE A 216 53.88 -62.75 -1.54
C PHE A 216 53.01 -61.48 -1.63
N ILE A 217 53.48 -60.40 -2.27
CA ILE A 217 52.76 -59.13 -2.37
C ILE A 217 52.82 -58.51 -3.78
N TYR A 218 51.80 -57.73 -4.13
CA TYR A 218 51.81 -56.89 -5.33
C TYR A 218 52.81 -55.74 -5.15
N ILE A 219 53.84 -55.71 -5.98
CA ILE A 219 54.89 -54.67 -5.88
C ILE A 219 54.61 -53.40 -6.71
N LYS A 220 53.60 -53.45 -7.60
CA LYS A 220 53.25 -52.31 -8.46
C LYS A 220 52.34 -51.35 -7.70
N GLY A 221 52.58 -50.05 -7.83
CA GLY A 221 51.67 -49.03 -7.29
C GLY A 221 50.34 -48.95 -8.02
N CYS A 222 49.32 -48.46 -7.33
CA CYS A 222 47.97 -48.32 -7.87
C CYS A 222 47.82 -47.16 -8.87
N VAL A 223 48.60 -46.08 -8.75
CA VAL A 223 48.58 -44.94 -9.68
C VAL A 223 49.01 -45.34 -11.10
N PRO A 224 50.16 -46.02 -11.32
CA PRO A 224 50.55 -46.45 -12.66
C PRO A 224 49.64 -47.54 -13.23
N GLN A 225 49.02 -48.35 -12.36
CA GLN A 225 48.07 -49.38 -12.76
C GLN A 225 46.73 -48.79 -13.22
N PHE A 226 46.24 -47.73 -12.54
CA PHE A 226 45.09 -46.94 -12.98
C PHE A 226 45.35 -46.27 -14.34
N GLU A 227 46.54 -45.71 -14.53
CA GLU A 227 46.93 -45.10 -15.81
C GLU A 227 46.85 -46.12 -16.96
N LYS A 228 47.35 -47.34 -16.72
CA LYS A 228 47.25 -48.44 -17.68
C LYS A 228 45.80 -48.84 -17.95
N TRP A 229 44.99 -49.01 -16.92
CA TRP A 229 43.57 -49.34 -17.06
C TRP A 229 42.81 -48.28 -17.87
N LEU A 230 43.09 -47.00 -17.62
CA LEU A 230 42.47 -45.89 -18.33
C LEU A 230 42.84 -45.89 -19.82
N GLN A 231 44.09 -46.19 -20.16
CA GLN A 231 44.54 -46.31 -21.55
C GLN A 231 43.87 -47.48 -22.27
N ASP A 232 43.76 -48.64 -21.61
CA ASP A 232 43.17 -49.86 -22.18
C ASP A 232 41.65 -49.71 -22.41
N ASN A 233 40.96 -48.92 -21.58
CA ASN A 233 39.49 -48.74 -21.63
C ASN A 233 39.05 -47.39 -22.24
N LEU A 234 39.98 -46.57 -22.73
CA LEU A 234 39.69 -45.22 -23.23
C LEU A 234 38.65 -45.20 -24.35
N THR A 235 38.67 -46.21 -25.23
CA THR A 235 37.73 -46.35 -26.36
C THR A 235 36.29 -46.57 -25.88
N VAL A 236 36.10 -47.40 -24.86
CA VAL A 236 34.78 -47.67 -24.27
C VAL A 236 34.24 -46.42 -23.57
N VAL A 237 35.09 -45.75 -22.79
CA VAL A 237 34.72 -44.51 -22.09
C VAL A 237 34.34 -43.40 -23.08
N ALA A 238 35.14 -43.20 -24.13
CA ALA A 238 34.86 -42.23 -25.19
C ALA A 238 33.53 -42.53 -25.92
N GLY A 239 33.23 -43.82 -26.15
CA GLY A 239 31.97 -44.25 -26.75
C GLY A 239 30.74 -43.88 -25.91
N ILE A 240 30.82 -44.04 -24.58
CA ILE A 240 29.74 -43.67 -23.66
C ILE A 240 29.49 -42.15 -23.69
N PHE A 241 30.55 -41.34 -23.64
CA PHE A 241 30.43 -39.87 -23.70
C PHE A 241 29.75 -39.39 -25.00
N ILE A 242 30.13 -39.96 -26.14
CA ILE A 242 29.51 -39.61 -27.43
C ILE A 242 28.03 -40.02 -27.46
N GLY A 243 27.68 -41.19 -26.90
CA GLY A 243 26.29 -41.64 -26.79
C GLY A 243 25.41 -40.69 -25.99
N ILE A 244 25.91 -40.21 -24.84
CA ILE A 244 25.20 -39.25 -23.98
C ILE A 244 25.02 -37.91 -24.69
N ALA A 245 26.07 -37.40 -25.33
CA ALA A 245 26.04 -36.16 -26.10
C ALA A 245 24.98 -36.18 -27.21
N LEU A 246 24.88 -37.28 -27.96
CA LEU A 246 23.88 -37.43 -29.02
C LEU A 246 22.45 -37.44 -28.47
N LEU A 247 22.21 -38.11 -27.34
CA LEU A 247 20.90 -38.13 -26.67
C LEU A 247 20.48 -36.73 -26.19
N GLN A 248 21.41 -35.95 -25.66
CA GLN A 248 21.15 -34.57 -25.22
C GLN A 248 20.80 -33.65 -26.38
N ILE A 249 21.57 -33.69 -27.48
CA ILE A 249 21.30 -32.90 -28.69
C ILE A 249 19.92 -33.22 -29.24
N PHE A 250 19.57 -34.51 -29.30
CA PHE A 250 18.26 -34.96 -29.76
C PHE A 250 17.12 -34.41 -28.89
N GLY A 251 17.28 -34.44 -27.55
CA GLY A 251 16.33 -33.85 -26.61
C GLY A 251 16.14 -32.33 -26.78
N ILE A 252 17.22 -31.59 -27.04
CA ILE A 252 17.18 -30.15 -27.29
C ILE A 252 16.42 -29.83 -28.58
N CYS A 253 16.71 -30.53 -29.68
CA CYS A 253 16.05 -30.31 -30.96
C CYS A 253 14.53 -30.54 -30.88
N LEU A 254 14.10 -31.62 -30.23
CA LEU A 254 12.68 -31.95 -30.07
C LEU A 254 11.95 -30.90 -29.20
N ALA A 255 12.55 -30.46 -28.10
CA ALA A 255 11.96 -29.44 -27.23
C ALA A 255 11.83 -28.07 -27.93
N GLN A 256 12.83 -27.67 -28.73
CA GLN A 256 12.78 -26.43 -29.50
C GLN A 256 11.74 -26.48 -30.62
N ASN A 257 11.61 -27.62 -31.32
CA ASN A 257 10.60 -27.78 -32.36
C ASN A 257 9.19 -27.65 -31.77
N LEU A 258 8.93 -28.32 -30.64
CA LEU A 258 7.66 -28.20 -29.91
C LEU A 258 7.41 -26.75 -29.43
N PHE A 259 8.44 -26.05 -28.96
CA PHE A 259 8.34 -24.64 -28.57
C PHE A 259 7.98 -23.70 -29.72
N VAL A 260 8.54 -23.91 -30.92
CA VAL A 260 8.22 -23.12 -32.11
C VAL A 260 6.75 -23.30 -32.52
N HIS A 261 6.23 -24.53 -32.44
CA HIS A 261 4.83 -24.82 -32.71
C HIS A 261 3.86 -24.21 -31.68
N LEU A 262 4.27 -24.01 -30.43
CA LEU A 262 3.45 -23.43 -29.36
C LEU A 262 3.40 -21.90 -29.35
N ARG A 263 4.09 -21.21 -30.27
CA ARG A 263 4.15 -19.74 -30.30
C ARG A 263 2.93 -19.13 -31.03
N PRO A 264 2.17 -18.19 -30.44
CA PRO A 264 1.13 -17.47 -31.16
C PRO A 264 1.75 -16.57 -32.25
N PRO A 265 1.05 -16.32 -33.39
CA PRO A 265 1.55 -15.43 -34.44
C PRO A 265 1.81 -14.02 -33.90
N LYS A 266 2.88 -13.36 -34.39
CA LYS A 266 3.26 -11.99 -34.00
C LYS A 266 2.08 -11.03 -34.21
N SER A 267 1.74 -10.25 -33.19
CA SER A 267 0.70 -9.22 -33.25
C SER A 267 0.96 -8.21 -34.39
N PRO A 268 -0.07 -7.77 -35.13
CA PRO A 268 0.08 -6.74 -36.16
C PRO A 268 0.67 -5.45 -35.59
N LYS A 269 1.53 -4.77 -36.37
CA LYS A 269 2.17 -3.50 -35.98
C LYS A 269 1.09 -2.46 -35.65
N ALA A 270 0.97 -2.11 -34.38
CA ALA A 270 0.14 -1.00 -33.94
C ALA A 270 0.86 0.33 -34.22
N ARG A 271 0.19 1.28 -34.89
CA ARG A 271 0.74 2.61 -35.18
C ARG A 271 0.02 3.65 -34.31
N ARG A 272 0.80 4.41 -33.53
CA ARG A 272 0.29 5.53 -32.72
C ARG A 272 0.52 6.85 -33.43
N MET A 273 -0.47 7.73 -33.40
CA MET A 273 -0.38 9.08 -33.96
C MET A 273 -1.32 10.05 -33.24
N TYR A 274 -1.09 11.36 -33.41
CA TYR A 274 -2.00 12.39 -32.94
C TYR A 274 -3.05 12.71 -34.01
N GLN A 275 -4.32 12.80 -33.62
CA GLN A 275 -5.42 13.14 -34.50
C GLN A 275 -6.28 14.23 -33.85
N ASN A 276 -6.70 15.21 -34.66
CA ASN A 276 -7.70 16.19 -34.26
C ASN A 276 -9.06 15.71 -34.76
N ASP A 277 -10.05 15.63 -33.86
CA ASP A 277 -11.44 15.37 -34.20
C ASP A 277 -12.38 16.18 -33.28
N VAL A 278 -13.67 15.84 -33.27
CA VAL A 278 -14.70 16.48 -32.43
C VAL A 278 -14.31 16.53 -30.95
N SER A 279 -13.63 15.52 -30.41
CA SER A 279 -13.22 15.50 -29.00
C SER A 279 -11.89 16.23 -28.75
N GLY A 280 -11.34 16.92 -29.75
CA GLY A 280 -10.09 17.65 -29.66
C GLY A 280 -8.88 16.91 -30.21
N ARG A 281 -7.69 17.31 -29.73
CA ARG A 281 -6.41 16.69 -30.14
C ARG A 281 -6.07 15.53 -29.23
N CYS A 282 -6.14 14.30 -29.76
CA CYS A 282 -6.00 13.08 -28.98
C CYS A 282 -4.96 12.11 -29.56
N THR A 283 -4.42 11.23 -28.73
CA THR A 283 -3.56 10.12 -29.18
C THR A 283 -4.43 8.95 -29.62
N VAL A 284 -4.17 8.45 -30.82
CA VAL A 284 -4.95 7.37 -31.45
C VAL A 284 -4.02 6.24 -31.86
N GLU A 285 -4.43 5.00 -31.59
CA GLU A 285 -3.73 3.77 -31.97
C GLU A 285 -4.54 3.03 -33.04
N TYR A 286 -3.90 2.75 -34.18
CA TYR A 286 -4.48 1.95 -35.26
C TYR A 286 -3.88 0.55 -35.29
N ARG A 287 -4.74 -0.45 -35.36
CA ARG A 287 -4.39 -1.86 -35.52
C ARG A 287 -5.10 -2.41 -36.76
N ALA A 288 -4.32 -2.73 -37.79
CA ALA A 288 -4.82 -3.33 -39.02
C ALA A 288 -4.72 -4.87 -38.96
N VAL A 289 -5.83 -5.54 -39.19
CA VAL A 289 -5.96 -6.99 -39.36
C VAL A 289 -6.56 -7.24 -40.76
N LYS A 290 -6.34 -8.40 -41.36
CA LYS A 290 -6.88 -8.72 -42.69
C LYS A 290 -8.41 -8.52 -42.71
N GLY A 291 -8.90 -7.54 -43.47
CA GLY A 291 -10.32 -7.19 -43.61
C GLY A 291 -10.90 -6.25 -42.53
N GLN A 292 -10.11 -5.79 -41.55
CA GLN A 292 -10.61 -4.96 -40.45
C GLN A 292 -9.52 -4.02 -39.91
N VAL A 293 -9.86 -2.74 -39.70
CA VAL A 293 -8.99 -1.78 -39.01
C VAL A 293 -9.66 -1.35 -37.72
N THR A 294 -8.99 -1.54 -36.60
CA THR A 294 -9.44 -1.05 -35.29
C THR A 294 -8.67 0.21 -34.95
N ARG A 295 -9.41 1.27 -34.64
CA ARG A 295 -8.91 2.55 -34.13
C ARG A 295 -9.30 2.66 -32.66
N THR A 296 -8.31 2.74 -31.78
CA THR A 296 -8.53 2.96 -30.35
C THR A 296 -8.05 4.36 -29.99
N LYS A 297 -8.92 5.15 -29.38
CA LYS A 297 -8.61 6.54 -28.99
C LYS A 297 -8.37 6.60 -27.49
N ASN A 298 -7.25 7.21 -27.09
CA ASN A 298 -6.96 7.46 -25.68
C ASN A 298 -7.54 8.82 -25.25
N LEU A 299 -8.68 8.78 -24.58
CA LEU A 299 -9.47 9.96 -24.21
C LEU A 299 -8.81 10.81 -23.12
N GLU A 300 -7.99 10.22 -22.24
CA GLU A 300 -7.26 10.97 -21.19
C GLU A 300 -6.22 11.93 -21.78
N THR A 301 -5.74 11.67 -22.99
CA THR A 301 -4.75 12.53 -23.68
C THR A 301 -5.39 13.66 -24.47
N CYS A 302 -6.73 13.71 -24.54
CA CYS A 302 -7.44 14.71 -25.33
C CYS A 302 -7.34 16.09 -24.69
N LYS A 303 -6.78 17.06 -25.41
CA LYS A 303 -6.81 18.47 -24.99
C LYS A 303 -8.14 19.10 -25.43
N THR A 304 -9.02 19.40 -24.47
CA THR A 304 -10.28 20.12 -24.68
C THR A 304 -10.22 21.54 -24.10
N ALA A 305 -11.11 22.43 -24.54
CA ALA A 305 -11.20 23.82 -24.08
C ALA A 305 -12.07 24.02 -22.82
N GLU A 306 -12.67 22.95 -22.31
CA GLU A 306 -13.46 22.93 -21.07
C GLU A 306 -12.71 22.15 -20.01
N THR A 307 -12.34 22.83 -18.92
CA THR A 307 -11.69 22.22 -17.77
C THR A 307 -12.75 21.80 -16.77
N GLY A 308 -12.93 20.50 -16.59
CA GLY A 308 -13.59 19.96 -15.41
C GLY A 308 -12.74 20.14 -14.15
N PHE A 309 -13.34 19.89 -12.99
CA PHE A 309 -12.61 19.80 -11.73
C PHE A 309 -13.01 18.50 -11.02
N THR A 310 -12.08 17.98 -10.24
CA THR A 310 -12.29 16.78 -9.43
C THR A 310 -11.62 16.96 -8.09
N THR A 311 -12.20 16.36 -7.06
CA THR A 311 -11.62 16.34 -5.71
C THR A 311 -10.29 15.59 -5.71
N HIS A 312 -9.31 16.11 -4.97
CA HIS A 312 -7.96 15.53 -4.89
C HIS A 312 -7.87 14.24 -4.06
N SER A 313 -8.74 14.08 -3.05
CA SER A 313 -8.77 12.87 -2.23
C SER A 313 -9.23 11.68 -3.08
N GLU A 314 -8.41 10.64 -3.17
CA GLU A 314 -8.79 9.41 -3.90
C GLU A 314 -9.99 8.70 -3.24
N VAL A 315 -10.12 8.78 -1.91
CA VAL A 315 -11.23 8.14 -1.18
C VAL A 315 -12.56 8.84 -1.46
N LEU A 316 -12.58 10.17 -1.43
CA LEU A 316 -13.78 10.99 -1.70
C LEU A 316 -13.97 11.30 -3.19
N GLY A 317 -13.04 10.89 -4.05
CA GLY A 317 -13.02 11.19 -5.47
C GLY A 317 -13.98 10.32 -6.31
N VAL A 318 -14.10 10.72 -7.57
CA VAL A 318 -14.84 9.99 -8.60
C VAL A 318 -13.84 9.45 -9.60
N ASN A 319 -13.92 8.15 -9.86
CA ASN A 319 -13.08 7.51 -10.86
C ASN A 319 -13.81 7.48 -12.21
N SER A 320 -13.19 8.07 -13.22
CA SER A 320 -13.68 8.05 -14.61
C SER A 320 -12.88 7.01 -15.40
N LYS A 321 -13.56 6.08 -16.06
CA LYS A 321 -12.96 5.15 -17.01
C LYS A 321 -13.61 5.34 -18.36
N SER A 322 -12.80 5.80 -19.31
CA SER A 322 -13.26 6.17 -20.65
C SER A 322 -12.62 5.28 -21.70
N SER A 323 -13.39 4.83 -22.69
CA SER A 323 -12.90 4.04 -23.81
C SER A 323 -13.63 4.42 -25.10
N SER A 324 -12.88 4.70 -26.16
CA SER A 324 -13.42 4.93 -27.50
C SER A 324 -12.74 4.00 -28.49
N VAL A 325 -13.54 3.15 -29.14
CA VAL A 325 -13.09 2.17 -30.12
C VAL A 325 -13.92 2.32 -31.38
N THR A 326 -13.25 2.47 -32.52
CA THR A 326 -13.88 2.46 -33.84
C THR A 326 -13.37 1.29 -34.65
N VAL A 327 -14.29 0.52 -35.21
CA VAL A 327 -14.01 -0.63 -36.05
C VAL A 327 -14.42 -0.30 -37.48
N PHE A 328 -13.46 -0.28 -38.38
CA PHE A 328 -13.67 -0.18 -39.81
C PHE A 328 -13.63 -1.59 -40.43
N THR A 329 -14.69 -1.98 -41.11
CA THR A 329 -14.70 -3.20 -41.93
C THR A 329 -14.30 -2.86 -43.36
N LEU A 330 -13.36 -3.63 -43.90
CA LEU A 330 -12.83 -3.41 -45.23
C LEU A 330 -13.34 -4.49 -46.19
N GLN A 331 -13.77 -4.07 -47.37
CA GLN A 331 -14.02 -4.94 -48.52
C GLN A 331 -13.22 -4.42 -49.70
N ASP A 332 -12.36 -5.27 -50.27
CA ASP A 332 -11.48 -4.93 -51.41
C ASP A 332 -10.60 -3.68 -51.18
N GLY A 333 -10.20 -3.46 -49.93
CA GLY A 333 -9.38 -2.30 -49.52
C GLY A 333 -10.17 -1.03 -49.21
N PHE A 334 -11.49 -1.00 -49.44
CA PHE A 334 -12.37 0.14 -49.14
C PHE A 334 -13.16 -0.05 -47.85
N ILE A 335 -13.50 1.04 -47.18
CA ILE A 335 -14.32 1.01 -45.96
C ILE A 335 -15.77 0.70 -46.34
N ARG A 336 -16.27 -0.48 -45.97
CA ARG A 336 -17.68 -0.86 -46.14
C ARG A 336 -18.54 -0.38 -44.98
N SER A 337 -18.04 -0.49 -43.76
CA SER A 337 -18.71 0.05 -42.59
C SER A 337 -17.73 0.55 -41.53
N ALA A 338 -18.19 1.52 -40.74
CA ALA A 338 -17.50 2.01 -39.56
C ALA A 338 -18.45 1.98 -38.37
N VAL A 339 -18.07 1.26 -37.31
CA VAL A 339 -18.82 1.19 -36.05
C VAL A 339 -17.96 1.82 -34.97
N ALA A 340 -18.38 2.95 -34.41
CA ALA A 340 -17.74 3.57 -33.27
C ALA A 340 -18.57 3.31 -32.01
N GLU A 341 -17.89 2.89 -30.95
CA GLU A 341 -18.47 2.78 -29.61
C GLU A 341 -17.57 3.54 -28.64
N GLU A 342 -18.17 4.50 -27.96
CA GLU A 342 -17.55 5.30 -26.92
C GLU A 342 -18.31 5.10 -25.61
N MET A 343 -17.56 4.91 -24.54
CA MET A 343 -18.07 4.56 -23.23
C MET A 343 -17.34 5.38 -22.16
N HIS A 344 -18.11 6.01 -21.29
CA HIS A 344 -17.60 6.69 -20.09
C HIS A 344 -18.30 6.09 -18.87
N LEU A 345 -17.52 5.53 -17.95
CA LEU A 345 -17.99 4.99 -16.69
C LEU A 345 -17.46 5.86 -15.55
N LEU A 346 -18.37 6.51 -14.84
CA LEU A 346 -18.07 7.38 -13.72
C LEU A 346 -18.61 6.71 -12.45
N ALA A 347 -17.76 6.53 -11.44
CA ALA A 347 -18.16 5.89 -10.19
C ALA A 347 -17.52 6.56 -8.98
N VAL A 348 -18.31 6.77 -7.92
CA VAL A 348 -17.80 7.30 -6.65
C VAL A 348 -16.91 6.24 -5.99
N ASN A 349 -15.68 6.58 -5.60
CA ASN A 349 -14.74 5.62 -5.03
C ASN A 349 -15.21 5.04 -3.70
N ALA A 350 -15.79 5.88 -2.84
CA ALA A 350 -16.37 5.46 -1.55
C ALA A 350 -17.56 4.49 -1.70
N ARG A 351 -18.22 4.44 -2.87
CA ARG A 351 -19.35 3.55 -3.12
C ARG A 351 -19.54 3.31 -4.62
N ARG A 352 -19.03 2.19 -5.13
CA ARG A 352 -19.03 1.92 -6.58
C ARG A 352 -20.41 1.61 -7.16
N SER A 353 -21.39 1.28 -6.31
CA SER A 353 -22.80 1.15 -6.74
C SER A 353 -23.38 2.48 -7.24
N VAL A 354 -22.81 3.61 -6.81
CA VAL A 354 -23.18 4.94 -7.25
C VAL A 354 -22.32 5.27 -8.46
N ALA A 355 -22.80 4.81 -9.61
CA ALA A 355 -22.10 4.95 -10.88
C ALA A 355 -23.07 5.33 -11.99
N ALA A 356 -22.54 6.06 -12.97
CA ALA A 356 -23.22 6.40 -14.19
C ALA A 356 -22.38 5.95 -15.39
N LYS A 357 -23.06 5.48 -16.43
CA LYS A 357 -22.41 5.01 -17.66
C LYS A 357 -23.05 5.72 -18.85
N VAL A 358 -22.23 6.44 -19.60
CA VAL A 358 -22.60 7.01 -20.90
C VAL A 358 -22.08 6.08 -21.99
N VAL A 359 -22.94 5.68 -22.92
CA VAL A 359 -22.57 4.89 -24.10
C VAL A 359 -23.07 5.62 -25.33
N SER A 360 -22.14 5.97 -26.21
CA SER A 360 -22.41 6.57 -27.51
C SER A 360 -21.99 5.59 -28.60
N ARG A 361 -22.88 5.30 -29.55
CA ARG A 361 -22.61 4.38 -30.65
C ARG A 361 -22.97 5.02 -31.98
N GLN A 362 -22.04 4.99 -32.92
CA GLN A 362 -22.24 5.43 -34.30
C GLN A 362 -22.06 4.26 -35.24
N THR A 363 -22.92 4.17 -36.26
CA THR A 363 -22.85 3.12 -37.28
C THR A 363 -22.95 3.80 -38.65
N LEU A 364 -21.92 3.66 -39.47
CA LEU A 364 -21.87 4.14 -40.84
C LEU A 364 -21.71 2.93 -41.76
N THR A 365 -22.62 2.75 -42.72
CA THR A 365 -22.61 1.61 -43.66
C THR A 365 -22.81 2.11 -45.08
N LEU A 366 -21.95 1.67 -46.00
CA LEU A 366 -22.12 1.91 -47.42
C LEU A 366 -23.28 1.06 -47.95
N THR A 367 -24.33 1.70 -48.45
CA THR A 367 -25.53 1.04 -49.00
C THR A 367 -25.45 0.85 -50.52
N GLY A 368 -24.83 1.78 -51.25
CA GLY A 368 -24.63 1.72 -52.70
C GLY A 368 -23.85 2.95 -53.22
N THR A 369 -23.49 2.94 -54.50
CA THR A 369 -22.76 4.02 -55.18
C THR A 369 -23.55 4.52 -56.39
N GLY A 370 -23.62 5.84 -56.61
CA GLY A 370 -24.29 6.48 -57.76
C GLY A 370 -23.40 7.54 -58.43
N ALA A 371 -23.82 8.04 -59.60
CA ALA A 371 -23.07 9.08 -60.33
C ALA A 371 -23.18 10.45 -59.62
N GLY A 372 -22.05 11.09 -59.34
CA GLY A 372 -21.95 12.40 -58.68
C GLY A 372 -21.87 13.59 -59.64
N PRO A 373 -21.85 14.84 -59.13
CA PRO A 373 -21.68 16.06 -59.92
C PRO A 373 -20.28 16.14 -60.58
N LEU A 374 -20.16 16.92 -61.67
CA LEU A 374 -18.89 17.15 -62.37
C LEU A 374 -17.85 17.80 -61.47
N GLU A 375 -16.59 17.40 -61.62
CA GLU A 375 -15.46 17.92 -60.84
C GLU A 375 -15.20 19.40 -61.15
N ALA A 376 -15.08 20.23 -60.10
CA ALA A 376 -14.72 21.64 -60.23
C ALA A 376 -13.19 21.82 -60.18
N ALA A 377 -12.61 22.38 -61.25
CA ALA A 377 -11.18 22.62 -61.33
C ALA A 377 -10.78 23.96 -60.70
N GLY A 378 -9.69 23.97 -59.91
CA GLY A 378 -9.08 25.19 -59.37
C GLY A 378 -7.68 24.93 -58.82
N LYS A 379 -6.91 26.00 -58.57
CA LYS A 379 -5.51 25.91 -58.10
C LYS A 379 -5.41 25.61 -56.60
N ASP A 380 -6.41 25.99 -55.82
CA ASP A 380 -6.44 25.87 -54.37
C ASP A 380 -7.84 25.52 -53.86
N VAL A 381 -7.91 24.66 -52.84
CA VAL A 381 -9.19 24.21 -52.24
C VAL A 381 -10.05 25.38 -51.73
N PRO A 382 -9.50 26.40 -51.04
CA PRO A 382 -10.30 27.56 -50.60
C PRO A 382 -10.91 28.35 -51.76
N GLY A 383 -10.17 28.52 -52.87
CA GLY A 383 -10.66 29.14 -54.10
C GLY A 383 -11.81 28.37 -54.75
N VAL A 384 -11.72 27.03 -54.78
CA VAL A 384 -12.80 26.16 -55.31
C VAL A 384 -14.02 26.14 -54.39
N VAL A 385 -13.85 26.11 -53.07
CA VAL A 385 -14.98 26.14 -52.13
C VAL A 385 -15.75 27.46 -52.23
N LYS A 386 -15.05 28.59 -52.35
CA LYS A 386 -15.66 29.90 -52.56
C LYS A 386 -16.36 30.05 -53.91
N SER A 387 -15.90 29.36 -54.95
CA SER A 387 -16.56 29.39 -56.26
C SER A 387 -17.83 28.54 -56.30
N ILE A 388 -17.93 27.51 -55.44
CA ILE A 388 -19.13 26.69 -55.29
C ILE A 388 -20.20 27.41 -54.45
N ASP A 389 -19.83 27.93 -53.27
CA ASP A 389 -20.75 28.73 -52.44
C ASP A 389 -19.96 29.69 -51.53
N ALA A 390 -20.19 31.00 -51.73
CA ALA A 390 -19.54 32.05 -50.94
C ALA A 390 -19.92 32.05 -49.45
N LYS A 391 -20.99 31.35 -49.05
CA LYS A 391 -21.41 31.20 -47.65
C LYS A 391 -20.60 30.14 -46.88
N LEU A 392 -19.85 29.29 -47.57
CA LEU A 392 -19.03 28.27 -46.92
C LEU A 392 -17.79 28.92 -46.30
N ALA A 393 -17.66 28.76 -44.98
CA ALA A 393 -16.52 29.21 -44.21
C ALA A 393 -15.81 28.02 -43.57
N ALA A 394 -14.49 28.16 -43.36
CA ALA A 394 -13.71 27.15 -42.64
C ALA A 394 -14.06 27.23 -41.15
N VAL A 395 -14.67 26.18 -40.60
CA VAL A 395 -14.96 26.01 -39.17
C VAL A 395 -14.04 24.93 -38.61
N GLY A 396 -13.62 25.09 -37.35
CA GLY A 396 -12.82 24.07 -36.66
C GLY A 396 -13.59 22.76 -36.50
N VAL A 397 -12.89 21.62 -36.59
CA VAL A 397 -13.49 20.28 -36.38
C VAL A 397 -13.81 20.04 -34.89
N VAL A 398 -13.18 20.81 -33.99
CA VAL A 398 -13.42 20.73 -32.54
C VAL A 398 -14.73 21.43 -32.22
N ALA A 399 -15.56 20.81 -31.38
CA ALA A 399 -16.84 21.36 -30.98
C ALA A 399 -16.70 22.73 -30.27
N GLU A 400 -17.55 23.70 -30.64
CA GLU A 400 -17.61 25.01 -30.01
C GLU A 400 -18.54 25.03 -28.78
N LYS A 401 -18.35 26.02 -27.89
CA LYS A 401 -19.12 26.14 -26.66
C LYS A 401 -20.54 26.65 -26.95
N VAL A 402 -21.53 25.78 -26.86
CA VAL A 402 -22.94 26.18 -26.86
C VAL A 402 -23.37 26.53 -25.43
N LYS A 403 -23.79 27.78 -25.20
CA LYS A 403 -24.44 28.17 -23.93
C LYS A 403 -25.89 27.72 -23.97
N THR A 404 -26.26 26.78 -23.09
CA THR A 404 -27.67 26.42 -22.89
C THR A 404 -28.43 27.61 -22.28
N GLN A 405 -29.23 28.31 -23.08
CA GLN A 405 -30.18 29.31 -22.58
C GLN A 405 -31.35 28.59 -21.92
N CYS A 406 -31.47 28.69 -20.58
CA CYS A 406 -32.64 28.19 -19.89
C CYS A 406 -33.80 29.19 -20.02
N LYS A 407 -34.92 28.77 -20.64
CA LYS A 407 -36.16 29.54 -20.65
C LYS A 407 -36.98 29.18 -19.41
N GLY A 408 -37.19 30.14 -18.50
CA GLY A 408 -38.04 29.96 -17.31
C GLY A 408 -37.38 29.27 -16.10
N CYS A 409 -36.05 29.26 -16.01
CA CYS A 409 -35.39 28.83 -14.77
C CYS A 409 -35.63 29.87 -13.65
N PRO A 410 -35.85 29.43 -12.40
CA PRO A 410 -35.99 30.35 -11.27
C PRO A 410 -34.71 31.14 -11.04
N SER A 411 -34.84 32.37 -10.57
CA SER A 411 -33.69 33.18 -10.14
C SER A 411 -33.03 32.57 -8.90
N LEU A 412 -31.76 32.92 -8.63
CA LEU A 412 -31.07 32.46 -7.41
C LEU A 412 -31.88 32.80 -6.14
N PHE A 413 -32.51 33.98 -6.12
CA PHE A 413 -33.29 34.44 -4.98
C PHE A 413 -34.59 33.64 -4.78
N GLU A 414 -35.29 33.29 -5.86
CA GLU A 414 -36.48 32.41 -5.79
C GLU A 414 -36.10 31.00 -5.30
N HIS A 415 -34.95 30.49 -5.77
CA HIS A 415 -34.44 29.20 -5.30
C HIS A 415 -34.06 29.25 -3.81
N TRP A 416 -33.40 30.32 -3.36
CA TRP A 416 -33.09 30.54 -1.95
C TRP A 416 -34.35 30.56 -1.07
N GLN A 417 -35.41 31.27 -1.50
CA GLN A 417 -36.67 31.31 -0.76
C GLN A 417 -37.32 29.94 -0.59
N ALA A 418 -37.17 29.04 -1.57
CA ALA A 418 -37.68 27.67 -1.47
C ALA A 418 -36.88 26.81 -0.48
N GLU A 419 -35.55 27.00 -0.42
CA GLU A 419 -34.65 26.15 0.36
C GLU A 419 -34.36 26.66 1.79
N GLN A 420 -34.60 27.94 2.08
CA GLN A 420 -34.24 28.60 3.35
C GLN A 420 -34.73 27.84 4.59
N LYS A 421 -35.96 27.32 4.57
CA LYS A 421 -36.55 26.60 5.72
C LYS A 421 -35.77 25.32 6.08
N GLN A 422 -35.12 24.69 5.11
CA GLN A 422 -34.39 23.43 5.32
C GLN A 422 -32.98 23.65 5.88
N LEU A 423 -32.46 24.88 5.79
CA LEU A 423 -31.12 25.26 6.24
C LEU A 423 -31.11 25.88 7.65
N GLU A 424 -32.24 25.83 8.36
CA GLU A 424 -32.30 26.27 9.76
C GLU A 424 -31.54 25.30 10.69
N PRO A 425 -30.87 25.81 11.76
CA PRO A 425 -29.97 25.00 12.60
C PRO A 425 -30.58 23.75 13.24
N ALA A 426 -31.89 23.74 13.48
CA ALA A 426 -32.60 22.61 14.10
C ALA A 426 -32.73 21.40 13.16
N GLY A 427 -32.64 21.60 11.84
CA GLY A 427 -32.85 20.57 10.82
C GLY A 427 -31.57 20.02 10.17
N LEU A 428 -30.39 20.54 10.52
CA LEU A 428 -29.15 20.24 9.80
C LEU A 428 -28.74 18.77 9.84
N SER A 429 -29.08 18.04 10.90
CA SER A 429 -28.78 16.62 11.03
C SER A 429 -29.65 15.70 10.17
N LYS A 430 -30.60 16.25 9.39
CA LYS A 430 -31.45 15.50 8.45
C LYS A 430 -30.89 15.55 7.04
N ALA A 431 -31.09 14.50 6.25
CA ALA A 431 -30.62 14.40 4.87
C ALA A 431 -31.15 15.50 3.94
N LEU A 432 -32.28 16.12 4.28
CA LEU A 432 -32.85 17.20 3.46
C LEU A 432 -31.95 18.46 3.45
N ALA A 433 -31.29 18.79 4.56
CA ALA A 433 -30.44 19.96 4.66
C ALA A 433 -29.19 19.91 3.74
N PRO A 434 -28.34 18.85 3.76
CA PRO A 434 -27.25 18.73 2.81
C PRO A 434 -27.74 18.61 1.35
N ARG A 435 -28.94 18.05 1.10
CA ARG A 435 -29.53 18.03 -0.25
C ARG A 435 -29.85 19.44 -0.75
N SER A 436 -30.51 20.26 0.07
CA SER A 436 -30.81 21.67 -0.21
C SER A 436 -29.54 22.50 -0.36
N PHE A 437 -28.53 22.23 0.47
CA PHE A 437 -27.19 22.83 0.38
C PHE A 437 -26.52 22.57 -0.98
N LEU A 438 -26.51 21.31 -1.45
CA LEU A 438 -25.94 20.96 -2.75
C LEU A 438 -26.70 21.63 -3.91
N ALA A 439 -28.03 21.68 -3.85
CA ALA A 439 -28.85 22.36 -4.86
C ALA A 439 -28.57 23.88 -4.91
N LEU A 440 -28.42 24.51 -3.74
CA LEU A 440 -28.07 25.92 -3.63
C LEU A 440 -26.68 26.20 -4.23
N ILE A 441 -25.68 25.35 -3.98
CA ILE A 441 -24.33 25.48 -4.57
C ILE A 441 -24.39 25.47 -6.10
N GLN A 442 -25.16 24.57 -6.71
CA GLN A 442 -25.31 24.51 -8.17
C GLN A 442 -25.92 25.80 -8.74
N SER A 443 -26.85 26.41 -8.02
CA SER A 443 -27.47 27.69 -8.40
C SER A 443 -26.47 28.85 -8.25
N ILE A 444 -25.71 28.89 -7.15
CA ILE A 444 -24.68 29.93 -6.90
C ILE A 444 -23.58 29.88 -7.96
N ARG A 445 -23.17 28.68 -8.43
CA ARG A 445 -22.15 28.53 -9.48
C ARG A 445 -22.51 29.21 -10.80
N LYS A 446 -23.80 29.40 -11.06
CA LYS A 446 -24.32 30.04 -12.28
C LYS A 446 -24.66 31.52 -12.08
N ALA A 447 -24.66 32.00 -10.84
CA ALA A 447 -25.11 33.34 -10.48
C ALA A 447 -23.99 34.38 -10.56
N SER A 448 -24.41 35.64 -10.64
CA SER A 448 -23.53 36.82 -10.59
C SER A 448 -23.24 37.25 -9.14
N LYS A 449 -22.20 38.06 -8.95
CA LYS A 449 -21.80 38.59 -7.63
C LYS A 449 -22.94 39.32 -6.92
N ASP A 450 -23.68 40.16 -7.63
CA ASP A 450 -24.76 40.99 -7.05
C ASP A 450 -25.95 40.16 -6.58
N GLU A 451 -26.30 39.10 -7.32
CA GLU A 451 -27.36 38.16 -6.93
C GLU A 451 -26.98 37.40 -5.64
N ILE A 452 -25.71 37.02 -5.51
CA ILE A 452 -25.18 36.34 -4.33
C ILE A 452 -25.22 37.28 -3.12
N LEU A 453 -24.78 38.53 -3.27
CA LEU A 453 -24.84 39.55 -2.21
C LEU A 453 -26.28 39.83 -1.77
N LYS A 454 -27.25 39.83 -2.70
CA LYS A 454 -28.67 40.00 -2.38
C LYS A 454 -29.20 38.87 -1.48
N VAL A 455 -28.81 37.62 -1.76
CA VAL A 455 -29.19 36.47 -0.92
C VAL A 455 -28.58 36.59 0.48
N MET A 456 -27.27 36.87 0.58
CA MET A 456 -26.59 36.98 1.88
C MET A 456 -27.17 38.09 2.76
N LYS A 457 -27.49 39.26 2.18
CA LYS A 457 -28.11 40.39 2.91
C LYS A 457 -29.55 40.11 3.36
N SER A 458 -30.26 39.20 2.68
CA SER A 458 -31.64 38.84 3.00
C SER A 458 -31.78 37.71 4.03
N ALA A 459 -30.70 36.94 4.28
CA ALA A 459 -30.73 35.79 5.15
C ALA A 459 -30.93 36.16 6.63
N SER A 460 -31.63 35.30 7.38
CA SER A 460 -31.80 35.47 8.82
C SER A 460 -30.47 35.25 9.55
N LYS A 461 -30.29 35.82 10.76
CA LYS A 461 -29.08 35.61 11.57
C LYS A 461 -28.81 34.12 11.86
N THR A 462 -29.84 33.27 11.89
CA THR A 462 -29.74 31.83 12.16
C THR A 462 -29.32 31.01 10.95
N SER A 463 -29.77 31.39 9.75
CA SER A 463 -29.47 30.69 8.48
C SER A 463 -28.24 31.25 7.75
N LEU A 464 -27.79 32.46 8.11
CA LEU A 464 -26.65 33.13 7.49
C LEU A 464 -25.36 32.29 7.54
N PRO A 465 -24.98 31.60 8.64
CA PRO A 465 -23.81 30.72 8.65
C PRO A 465 -23.86 29.62 7.56
N GLN A 466 -25.03 29.04 7.30
CA GLN A 466 -25.22 27.99 6.29
C GLN A 466 -25.14 28.55 4.87
N VAL A 467 -25.59 29.80 4.68
CA VAL A 467 -25.42 30.51 3.41
C VAL A 467 -23.93 30.79 3.16
N VAL A 468 -23.19 31.21 4.19
CA VAL A 468 -21.73 31.39 4.12
C VAL A 468 -21.06 30.07 3.73
N ASP A 469 -21.41 28.96 4.38
CA ASP A 469 -20.91 27.62 4.03
C ASP A 469 -21.16 27.31 2.53
N ALA A 470 -22.35 27.62 1.99
CA ALA A 470 -22.72 27.36 0.60
C ALA A 470 -21.99 28.26 -0.42
N VAL A 471 -21.92 29.58 -0.16
CA VAL A 471 -21.29 30.56 -1.04
C VAL A 471 -19.77 30.37 -1.10
N THR A 472 -19.14 29.98 0.01
CA THR A 472 -17.71 29.62 -0.02
C THR A 472 -17.49 28.30 -0.74
N SER A 473 -18.34 27.30 -0.52
CA SER A 473 -18.22 25.97 -1.15
C SER A 473 -18.44 25.98 -2.67
N SER A 474 -19.12 27.00 -3.22
CA SER A 474 -19.30 27.11 -4.68
C SER A 474 -18.02 27.40 -5.44
N GLN A 475 -16.99 27.97 -4.79
CA GLN A 475 -15.62 28.12 -5.30
C GLN A 475 -15.51 28.86 -6.64
N THR A 476 -16.42 29.80 -6.94
CA THR A 476 -16.34 30.64 -8.15
C THR A 476 -15.68 31.98 -7.84
N PRO A 477 -15.10 32.67 -8.84
CA PRO A 477 -14.57 34.02 -8.63
C PRO A 477 -15.64 34.99 -8.10
N ALA A 478 -16.85 34.93 -8.66
CA ALA A 478 -17.97 35.77 -8.23
C ALA A 478 -18.40 35.50 -6.78
N SER A 479 -18.39 34.24 -6.35
CA SER A 479 -18.77 33.88 -4.97
C SER A 479 -17.70 34.30 -3.96
N LEU A 480 -16.41 34.15 -4.30
CA LEU A 480 -15.31 34.63 -3.46
C LEU A 480 -15.33 36.16 -3.31
N ASP A 481 -15.50 36.89 -4.41
CA ASP A 481 -15.56 38.37 -4.38
C ASP A 481 -16.76 38.87 -3.57
N ALA A 482 -17.91 38.17 -3.64
CA ALA A 482 -19.07 38.48 -2.81
C ALA A 482 -18.79 38.27 -1.32
N MET A 483 -18.10 37.18 -0.95
CA MET A 483 -17.75 36.88 0.44
C MET A 483 -16.75 37.89 1.03
N LEU A 484 -15.74 38.27 0.25
CA LEU A 484 -14.73 39.25 0.68
C LEU A 484 -15.32 40.65 0.87
N GLU A 485 -16.35 41.02 0.09
CA GLU A 485 -17.08 42.28 0.28
C GLU A 485 -18.02 42.22 1.50
N PHE A 486 -18.64 41.07 1.75
CA PHE A 486 -19.59 40.92 2.84
C PHE A 486 -18.93 40.80 4.23
N LEU A 487 -17.78 40.12 4.32
CA LEU A 487 -17.10 39.87 5.58
C LEU A 487 -16.09 40.97 5.90
N ASN A 488 -16.24 41.58 7.07
CA ASN A 488 -15.27 42.51 7.61
C ASN A 488 -14.38 41.84 8.67
N PHE A 489 -13.11 41.59 8.37
CA PHE A 489 -12.14 40.95 9.29
C PHE A 489 -11.62 41.89 10.39
N THR A 490 -11.88 43.20 10.32
CA THR A 490 -11.50 44.13 11.39
C THR A 490 -12.49 44.11 12.55
N ASP A 491 -13.73 43.66 12.33
CA ASP A 491 -14.78 43.61 13.35
C ASP A 491 -14.68 42.32 14.18
N SER A 492 -14.60 42.47 15.50
CA SER A 492 -14.55 41.35 16.45
C SER A 492 -15.91 40.69 16.69
N LYS A 493 -17.03 41.35 16.32
CA LYS A 493 -18.38 40.79 16.47
C LYS A 493 -18.74 39.76 15.39
N GLY A 494 -18.01 39.74 14.28
CA GLY A 494 -18.23 38.85 13.14
C GLY A 494 -17.59 37.46 13.25
N LEU A 495 -17.06 37.09 14.41
CA LEU A 495 -16.18 35.91 14.61
C LEU A 495 -16.75 34.62 14.01
N VAL A 496 -18.03 34.33 14.25
CA VAL A 496 -18.67 33.08 13.79
C VAL A 496 -18.68 33.00 12.26
N LEU A 497 -19.02 34.07 11.55
CA LEU A 497 -19.10 34.05 10.08
C LEU A 497 -17.72 34.01 9.44
N GLN A 498 -16.74 34.71 10.04
CA GLN A 498 -15.34 34.67 9.60
C GLN A 498 -14.77 33.27 9.74
N GLU A 499 -15.00 32.61 10.88
CA GLU A 499 -14.54 31.24 11.14
C GLU A 499 -15.17 30.23 10.15
N ARG A 500 -16.47 30.36 9.88
CA ARG A 500 -17.18 29.55 8.88
C ARG A 500 -16.58 29.65 7.48
N PHE A 501 -16.35 30.88 7.03
CA PHE A 501 -15.71 31.14 5.75
C PHE A 501 -14.32 30.49 5.68
N LEU A 502 -13.51 30.63 6.73
CA LEU A 502 -12.16 30.05 6.76
C LEU A 502 -12.19 28.52 6.75
N TYR A 503 -13.05 27.89 7.55
CA TYR A 503 -13.19 26.42 7.52
C TYR A 503 -13.72 25.92 6.18
N ALA A 504 -14.71 26.59 5.58
CA ALA A 504 -15.19 26.25 4.24
C ALA A 504 -14.08 26.40 3.17
N CYS A 505 -13.19 27.39 3.28
CA CYS A 505 -11.99 27.48 2.44
C CYS A 505 -11.04 26.30 2.70
N GLY A 506 -10.81 25.93 3.96
CA GLY A 506 -10.03 24.75 4.34
C GLY A 506 -10.56 23.46 3.72
N PHE A 507 -11.88 23.29 3.68
CA PHE A 507 -12.55 22.13 3.08
C PHE A 507 -12.79 22.25 1.56
N ALA A 508 -12.37 23.35 0.91
CA ALA A 508 -12.54 23.54 -0.53
C ALA A 508 -12.05 22.31 -1.33
N SER A 509 -12.91 21.81 -2.21
CA SER A 509 -12.66 20.59 -2.99
C SER A 509 -11.63 20.78 -4.10
N HIS A 510 -11.58 21.97 -4.70
CA HIS A 510 -10.69 22.34 -5.80
C HIS A 510 -10.18 23.79 -5.64
N PRO A 511 -9.34 24.06 -4.62
CA PRO A 511 -8.87 25.42 -4.36
C PRO A 511 -8.03 25.98 -5.52
N ASN A 512 -7.98 27.30 -5.63
CA ASN A 512 -7.25 28.01 -6.67
C ASN A 512 -6.28 29.04 -6.07
N GLU A 513 -5.34 29.53 -6.88
CA GLU A 513 -4.36 30.53 -6.45
C GLU A 513 -5.00 31.83 -5.94
N ARG A 514 -6.16 32.21 -6.50
CA ARG A 514 -6.87 33.43 -6.09
C ARG A 514 -7.39 33.34 -4.66
N MET A 515 -7.91 32.19 -4.25
CA MET A 515 -8.37 31.95 -2.88
C MET A 515 -7.20 32.05 -1.89
N LEU A 516 -6.04 31.46 -2.22
CA LEU A 516 -4.85 31.58 -1.40
C LEU A 516 -4.35 33.03 -1.32
N ARG A 517 -4.40 33.77 -2.43
CA ARG A 517 -4.05 35.20 -2.47
C ARG A 517 -4.97 36.04 -1.60
N ALA A 518 -6.28 35.79 -1.64
CA ALA A 518 -7.24 36.47 -0.78
C ALA A 518 -6.94 36.25 0.70
N LEU A 519 -6.62 35.01 1.12
CA LEU A 519 -6.23 34.73 2.50
C LEU A 519 -4.92 35.41 2.90
N LEU A 520 -3.95 35.47 1.99
CA LEU A 520 -2.68 36.18 2.21
C LEU A 520 -2.89 37.70 2.39
N ASP A 521 -3.81 38.28 1.62
CA ASP A 521 -4.15 39.69 1.73
C ASP A 521 -4.88 39.98 3.05
N ILE A 522 -5.78 39.09 3.48
CA ILE A 522 -6.42 39.14 4.80
C ILE A 522 -5.36 39.03 5.92
N SER A 523 -4.40 38.11 5.81
CA SER A 523 -3.38 37.91 6.86
C SER A 523 -2.44 39.10 7.02
N LYS A 524 -2.20 39.86 5.94
CA LYS A 524 -1.41 41.10 5.97
C LYS A 524 -2.22 42.31 6.46
N GLY A 525 -3.55 42.23 6.38
CA GLY A 525 -4.46 43.25 6.86
C GLY A 525 -4.58 43.30 8.38
N LYS A 526 -5.44 44.18 8.88
CA LYS A 526 -5.79 44.24 10.31
C LYS A 526 -6.88 43.22 10.60
N ILE A 527 -6.63 42.31 11.55
CA ILE A 527 -7.62 41.33 12.01
C ILE A 527 -8.01 41.68 13.44
N GLY A 528 -9.32 41.79 13.71
CA GLY A 528 -9.84 42.22 15.01
C GLY A 528 -9.72 41.17 16.12
N SER A 529 -9.49 39.90 15.78
CA SER A 529 -9.37 38.78 16.72
C SER A 529 -8.12 37.93 16.42
N THR A 530 -7.36 37.57 17.46
CA THR A 530 -6.20 36.69 17.39
C THR A 530 -6.57 35.29 16.90
N ASP A 531 -7.72 34.79 17.33
CA ASP A 531 -8.28 33.49 16.97
C ASP A 531 -8.49 33.32 15.46
N ILE A 532 -8.94 34.41 14.83
CA ILE A 532 -9.15 34.47 13.38
C ILE A 532 -7.82 34.59 12.65
N LYS A 533 -6.86 35.34 13.19
CA LYS A 533 -5.49 35.40 12.66
C LYS A 533 -4.86 34.00 12.63
N GLU A 534 -5.00 33.23 13.71
CA GLU A 534 -4.54 31.85 13.78
C GLU A 534 -5.22 30.96 12.74
N SER A 535 -6.55 31.04 12.66
CA SER A 535 -7.35 30.25 11.72
C SER A 535 -6.97 30.52 10.26
N VAL A 536 -6.74 31.80 9.89
CA VAL A 536 -6.29 32.16 8.53
C VAL A 536 -4.99 31.43 8.18
N VAL A 537 -3.99 31.48 9.07
CA VAL A 537 -2.67 30.87 8.80
C VAL A 537 -2.74 29.35 8.76
N ILE A 538 -3.51 28.73 9.66
CA ILE A 538 -3.73 27.27 9.69
C ILE A 538 -4.39 26.78 8.38
N ILE A 539 -5.39 27.51 7.88
CA ILE A 539 -6.11 27.18 6.65
C ILE A 539 -5.25 27.42 5.41
N MET A 540 -4.41 28.46 5.38
CA MET A 540 -3.43 28.66 4.31
C MET A 540 -2.51 27.45 4.15
N GLY A 541 -2.11 26.82 5.27
CA GLY A 541 -1.39 25.54 5.25
C GLY A 541 -2.14 24.44 4.50
N ALA A 542 -3.44 24.27 4.76
CA ALA A 542 -4.26 23.25 4.11
C ALA A 542 -4.45 23.52 2.61
N LEU A 543 -4.59 24.79 2.21
CA LEU A 543 -4.65 25.18 0.80
C LEU A 543 -3.35 24.90 0.06
N ILE A 544 -2.19 25.18 0.67
CA ILE A 544 -0.89 24.84 0.08
C ILE A 544 -0.80 23.35 -0.18
N HIS A 545 -1.18 22.52 0.80
CA HIS A 545 -1.16 21.07 0.64
C HIS A 545 -1.96 20.63 -0.59
N LYS A 546 -3.21 21.10 -0.71
CA LYS A 546 -4.10 20.78 -1.83
C LYS A 546 -3.56 21.28 -3.19
N LEU A 547 -3.02 22.50 -3.25
CA LEU A 547 -2.44 23.05 -4.47
C LEU A 547 -1.14 22.32 -4.89
N CYS A 548 -0.32 21.91 -3.93
CA CYS A 548 0.88 21.12 -4.21
C CYS A 548 0.52 19.70 -4.69
N LEU A 549 -0.53 19.07 -4.14
CA LEU A 549 -1.05 17.78 -4.65
C LEU A 549 -1.57 17.88 -6.10
N LYS A 550 -2.07 19.05 -6.53
CA LYS A 550 -2.46 19.32 -7.91
C LYS A 550 -1.28 19.48 -8.88
N GLY A 551 -0.04 19.53 -8.36
CA GLY A 551 1.16 19.84 -9.14
C GLY A 551 1.38 21.35 -9.35
N GLU A 552 0.62 22.20 -8.66
CA GLU A 552 0.68 23.67 -8.77
C GLU A 552 1.55 24.30 -7.64
N CYS A 553 2.48 23.53 -7.06
CA CYS A 553 3.30 23.97 -5.93
C CYS A 553 4.27 25.13 -6.27
N ASN A 554 4.54 25.35 -7.57
CA ASN A 554 5.46 26.37 -8.07
C ASN A 554 4.79 27.72 -8.40
N LEU A 555 3.49 27.87 -8.13
CA LEU A 555 2.80 29.15 -8.33
C LEU A 555 3.38 30.25 -7.43
N PRO A 556 3.44 31.51 -7.90
CA PRO A 556 4.14 32.58 -7.18
C PRO A 556 3.52 32.86 -5.80
N THR A 557 2.19 32.85 -5.68
CA THR A 557 1.53 33.02 -4.38
C THR A 557 1.79 31.83 -3.46
N VAL A 558 1.84 30.59 -3.98
CA VAL A 558 2.13 29.39 -3.18
C VAL A 558 3.55 29.44 -2.62
N VAL A 559 4.54 29.81 -3.43
CA VAL A 559 5.94 29.95 -2.99
C VAL A 559 6.09 31.04 -1.93
N GLN A 560 5.40 32.17 -2.08
CA GLN A 560 5.41 33.26 -1.10
C GLN A 560 4.87 32.80 0.26
N VAL A 561 3.70 32.15 0.28
CA VAL A 561 3.08 31.67 1.52
C VAL A 561 3.92 30.53 2.12
N LYS A 562 4.44 29.63 1.30
CA LYS A 562 5.33 28.55 1.74
C LYS A 562 6.53 29.11 2.51
N LYS A 563 7.18 30.14 1.98
CA LYS A 563 8.28 30.83 2.67
C LYS A 563 7.84 31.45 3.98
N MET A 564 6.71 32.16 3.98
CA MET A 564 6.14 32.78 5.19
C MET A 564 5.89 31.75 6.31
N ILE A 565 5.32 30.58 5.99
CA ILE A 565 4.99 29.56 6.99
C ILE A 565 6.25 28.79 7.45
N LEU A 566 7.24 28.58 6.57
CA LEU A 566 8.50 27.91 6.93
C LEU A 566 9.40 28.79 7.82
N ASP A 567 9.52 30.09 7.51
CA ASP A 567 10.34 31.03 8.29
C ASP A 567 9.61 31.50 9.56
N GLY A 568 8.28 31.34 9.61
CA GLY A 568 7.39 31.82 10.66
C GLY A 568 7.76 31.41 12.10
N PRO A 569 7.97 30.10 12.40
CA PRO A 569 8.29 29.65 13.75
C PRO A 569 9.55 30.30 14.35
N ASP A 570 10.56 30.58 13.52
CA ASP A 570 11.82 31.19 13.96
C ASP A 570 11.76 32.73 13.98
N SER A 571 10.68 33.33 13.45
CA SER A 571 10.51 34.79 13.35
C SER A 571 9.93 35.46 14.59
N THR A 572 9.34 34.70 15.51
CA THR A 572 8.62 35.20 16.69
C THR A 572 9.02 34.43 17.95
N GLN A 573 8.97 35.10 19.09
CA GLN A 573 9.19 34.48 20.41
C GLN A 573 7.86 34.24 21.15
N ALA A 574 6.73 34.72 20.62
CA ALA A 574 5.42 34.55 21.25
C ALA A 574 4.92 33.11 21.07
N GLU A 575 4.61 32.43 22.19
CA GLU A 575 4.30 31.00 22.13
C GLU A 575 3.08 30.65 21.29
N SER A 576 2.03 31.47 21.35
CA SER A 576 0.82 31.28 20.55
C SER A 576 1.09 31.41 19.04
N GLU A 577 1.96 32.34 18.64
CA GLU A 577 2.32 32.52 17.23
C GLU A 577 3.19 31.37 16.71
N VAL A 578 4.11 30.84 17.53
CA VAL A 578 4.88 29.64 17.17
C VAL A 578 3.96 28.44 16.97
N GLN A 579 3.00 28.21 17.88
CA GLN A 579 2.01 27.12 17.74
C GLN A 579 1.17 27.28 16.47
N MET A 580 0.72 28.50 16.15
CA MET A 580 0.00 28.81 14.93
C MET A 580 0.77 28.37 13.68
N TYR A 581 2.06 28.73 13.56
CA TYR A 581 2.87 28.32 12.41
C TYR A 581 3.13 26.82 12.37
N LEU A 582 3.37 26.18 13.52
CA LEU A 582 3.53 24.72 13.58
C LEU A 582 2.26 23.97 13.15
N LEU A 583 1.08 24.46 13.53
CA LEU A 583 -0.21 23.91 13.09
C LEU A 583 -0.44 24.13 11.59
N ALA A 584 -0.04 25.28 11.05
CA ALA A 584 -0.09 25.55 9.62
C ALA A 584 0.86 24.63 8.83
N LEU A 585 2.07 24.39 9.33
CA LEU A 585 3.00 23.40 8.78
C LEU A 585 2.43 21.97 8.89
N LYS A 586 1.72 21.65 9.97
CA LYS A 586 1.05 20.36 10.16
C LYS A 586 -0.03 20.12 9.10
N ASN A 587 -0.66 21.18 8.61
CA ASN A 587 -1.61 21.11 7.49
C ASN A 587 -0.96 21.11 6.11
N SER A 588 0.17 21.80 5.93
CA SER A 588 0.83 21.93 4.62
C SER A 588 1.50 20.63 4.16
N LEU A 589 1.95 19.80 5.11
CA LEU A 589 2.67 18.54 4.87
C LEU A 589 3.82 18.68 3.87
N LEU A 590 4.53 19.82 3.96
CA LEU A 590 5.68 20.12 3.12
C LEU A 590 6.91 19.33 3.58
N PRO A 591 7.60 18.59 2.69
CA PRO A 591 8.82 17.87 3.08
C PRO A 591 9.90 18.76 3.71
N GLU A 592 9.97 20.04 3.32
CA GLU A 592 10.92 21.00 3.88
C GLU A 592 10.63 21.39 5.34
N ALA A 593 9.45 21.06 5.86
CA ALA A 593 9.08 21.31 7.25
C ALA A 593 9.62 20.24 8.22
N ILE A 594 10.09 19.08 7.72
CA ILE A 594 10.57 17.98 8.56
C ILE A 594 11.74 18.42 9.48
N PRO A 595 12.79 19.12 9.00
CA PRO A 595 13.85 19.62 9.86
C PRO A 595 13.34 20.56 10.96
N ILE A 596 12.36 21.41 10.64
CA ILE A 596 11.71 22.32 11.60
C ILE A 596 11.01 21.51 12.69
N PHE A 597 10.21 20.50 12.31
CA PHE A 597 9.56 19.64 13.29
C PHE A 597 10.56 18.87 14.15
N THR A 598 11.68 18.40 13.60
CA THR A 598 12.72 17.74 14.42
C THR A 598 13.36 18.69 15.44
N LYS A 599 13.56 19.97 15.08
CA LYS A 599 14.06 21.01 16.00
C LYS A 599 13.07 21.27 17.13
N TYR A 600 11.79 21.48 16.81
CA TYR A 600 10.77 21.78 17.83
C TYR A 600 10.33 20.54 18.63
N ALA A 601 10.51 19.32 18.11
CA ALA A 601 10.32 18.09 18.87
C ALA A 601 11.29 17.94 20.06
N GLU A 602 12.43 18.63 20.04
CA GLU A 602 13.37 18.70 21.17
C GLU A 602 13.24 19.99 22.01
N SER A 603 12.22 20.85 21.81
CA SER A 603 12.07 22.15 22.49
C SER A 603 11.54 22.08 23.94
N GLU A 604 11.97 22.96 24.85
CA GLU A 604 11.54 23.00 26.27
C GLU A 604 10.04 23.13 26.49
N VAL A 605 9.31 23.70 25.53
CA VAL A 605 7.85 23.83 25.63
C VAL A 605 7.18 22.54 25.14
N GLY A 606 6.47 21.86 26.05
CA GLY A 606 5.76 20.60 25.78
C GLY A 606 4.78 20.70 24.61
N ALA A 607 4.04 21.80 24.51
CA ALA A 607 3.07 22.04 23.42
C ALA A 607 3.73 22.06 22.03
N TYR A 608 4.95 22.58 21.89
CA TYR A 608 5.66 22.55 20.60
C TYR A 608 6.04 21.12 20.23
N CYS A 609 6.49 20.34 21.22
CA CYS A 609 6.88 18.95 21.02
C CYS A 609 5.68 18.09 20.59
N THR A 610 4.52 18.24 21.24
CA THR A 610 3.31 17.47 20.88
C THR A 610 2.82 17.81 19.47
N ILE A 611 2.78 19.10 19.10
CA ILE A 611 2.41 19.52 17.75
C ILE A 611 3.40 18.96 16.72
N ALA A 612 4.71 19.10 16.97
CA ALA A 612 5.75 18.63 16.04
C ALA A 612 5.73 17.10 15.85
N LEU A 613 5.61 16.32 16.92
CA LEU A 613 5.54 14.87 16.86
C LEU A 613 4.23 14.39 16.19
N SER A 614 3.10 15.01 16.53
CA SER A 614 1.82 14.69 15.87
C SER A 614 1.82 15.09 14.39
N ALA A 615 2.59 16.11 13.99
CA ALA A 615 2.79 16.47 12.59
C ALA A 615 3.66 15.44 11.86
N LEU A 616 4.77 14.99 12.46
CA LEU A 616 5.64 13.96 11.90
C LEU A 616 4.89 12.64 11.64
N GLN A 617 3.91 12.28 12.48
CA GLN A 617 3.08 11.09 12.30
C GLN A 617 2.27 11.11 10.98
N ARG A 618 2.01 12.28 10.39
CA ARG A 618 1.20 12.43 9.17
C ARG A 618 2.01 12.27 7.88
N TYR A 619 3.34 12.32 7.94
CA TYR A 619 4.18 12.20 6.75
C TYR A 619 4.27 10.75 6.26
N ASP A 620 4.45 10.58 4.94
CA ASP A 620 4.74 9.25 4.36
C ASP A 620 6.01 8.68 5.01
N VAL A 621 5.96 7.40 5.36
CA VAL A 621 7.06 6.62 5.93
C VAL A 621 8.36 6.78 5.13
N LYS A 622 8.28 7.00 3.81
CA LYS A 622 9.46 7.23 2.95
C LYS A 622 10.26 8.49 3.31
N LEU A 623 9.60 9.50 3.88
CA LEU A 623 10.23 10.76 4.29
C LEU A 623 10.82 10.70 5.71
N MET A 624 10.58 9.61 6.45
CA MET A 624 11.11 9.40 7.80
C MET A 624 12.55 8.89 7.74
N THR A 625 13.48 9.80 7.49
CA THR A 625 14.93 9.53 7.43
C THR A 625 15.47 9.05 8.78
N ASN A 626 16.67 8.45 8.76
CA ASN A 626 17.34 7.99 9.98
C ASN A 626 17.59 9.13 10.98
N GLU A 627 17.82 10.35 10.51
CA GLU A 627 18.01 11.53 11.37
C GLU A 627 16.74 11.85 12.17
N VAL A 628 15.58 11.83 11.51
CA VAL A 628 14.28 12.03 12.17
C VAL A 628 14.07 10.95 13.22
N LYS A 629 14.29 9.67 12.86
CA LYS A 629 14.16 8.54 13.77
C LYS A 629 15.08 8.67 14.99
N LEU A 630 16.34 9.08 14.81
CA LEU A 630 17.28 9.30 15.92
C LEU A 630 16.76 10.38 16.88
N THR A 631 16.25 11.48 16.36
CA THR A 631 15.65 12.56 17.18
C THR A 631 14.45 12.06 17.98
N VAL A 632 13.51 11.37 17.34
CA VAL A 632 12.32 10.84 18.02
C VAL A 632 12.70 9.78 19.09
N ASN A 633 13.69 8.93 18.81
CA ASN A 633 14.22 7.99 19.80
C ASN A 633 14.83 8.71 21.02
N ARG A 634 15.60 9.79 20.81
CA ARG A 634 16.16 10.59 21.92
C ARG A 634 15.08 11.19 22.81
N VAL A 635 13.98 11.67 22.20
CA VAL A 635 12.82 12.21 22.93
C VAL A 635 12.15 11.12 23.76
N TYR A 636 11.90 9.94 23.18
CA TYR A 636 11.25 8.84 23.88
C TYR A 636 12.09 8.30 25.06
N HIS A 637 13.38 8.05 24.81
CA HIS A 637 14.33 7.48 25.77
C HIS A 637 14.96 8.50 26.72
N GLN A 638 14.68 9.79 26.54
CA GLN A 638 15.14 10.87 27.43
C GLN A 638 16.67 10.94 27.55
N ASN A 639 17.41 10.68 26.46
CA ASN A 639 18.87 10.58 26.51
C ASN A 639 19.59 11.90 26.83
N ARG A 640 18.95 13.05 26.55
CA ARG A 640 19.52 14.39 26.76
C ARG A 640 18.86 15.13 27.92
N ARG A 641 17.55 14.96 28.08
CA ARG A 641 16.74 15.66 29.08
C ARG A 641 15.46 14.88 29.36
N ILE A 642 14.77 15.32 30.40
CA ILE A 642 13.43 14.84 30.76
C ILE A 642 12.39 15.50 29.83
N TYR A 643 11.34 14.76 29.53
CA TYR A 643 10.24 15.14 28.64
C TYR A 643 8.93 14.69 29.30
N GLU A 644 7.86 15.44 29.08
CA GLU A 644 6.51 15.10 29.55
C GLU A 644 6.03 13.75 28.99
N LYS A 645 5.11 13.10 29.72
CA LYS A 645 4.59 11.76 29.37
C LYS A 645 3.83 11.76 28.03
N ASN A 646 3.03 12.79 27.76
CA ASN A 646 2.31 13.01 26.49
C ASN A 646 3.27 13.12 25.28
N VAL A 647 4.40 13.82 25.43
CA VAL A 647 5.43 14.01 24.40
C VAL A 647 6.09 12.67 24.09
N ARG A 648 6.46 11.90 25.12
CA ARG A 648 7.04 10.57 24.94
C ARG A 648 6.06 9.59 24.30
N ALA A 649 4.78 9.63 24.68
CA ALA A 649 3.75 8.83 24.06
C ALA A 649 3.58 9.17 22.56
N ALA A 650 3.56 10.47 22.21
CA ALA A 650 3.56 10.90 20.80
C ALA A 650 4.82 10.43 20.04
N ALA A 651 6.00 10.48 20.67
CA ALA A 651 7.24 9.99 20.06
C ALA A 651 7.19 8.48 19.80
N ALA A 652 6.62 7.70 20.73
CA ALA A 652 6.40 6.27 20.52
C ALA A 652 5.45 5.98 19.36
N ASP A 653 4.35 6.74 19.25
CA ASP A 653 3.40 6.64 18.14
C ASP A 653 4.10 6.89 16.78
N VAL A 654 5.01 7.87 16.72
CA VAL A 654 5.80 8.15 15.52
C VAL A 654 6.75 6.98 15.19
N ILE A 655 7.49 6.44 16.15
CA ILE A 655 8.42 5.32 15.92
C ILE A 655 7.66 4.09 15.41
N LEU A 656 6.57 3.72 16.08
CA LEU A 656 5.80 2.51 15.77
C LEU A 656 5.12 2.59 14.39
N ASN A 657 4.77 3.78 13.92
CA ASN A 657 4.15 3.98 12.61
C ASN A 657 5.16 4.19 11.46
N SER A 658 6.44 4.45 11.75
CA SER A 658 7.46 4.83 10.76
C SER A 658 8.35 3.66 10.29
N ASN A 659 7.76 2.47 10.08
CA ASN A 659 8.47 1.24 9.73
C ASN A 659 9.72 1.02 10.61
N PRO A 660 9.53 0.69 11.89
CA PRO A 660 10.62 0.66 12.87
C PRO A 660 11.56 -0.51 12.62
N SER A 661 12.84 -0.29 12.91
CA SER A 661 13.87 -1.32 12.88
C SER A 661 13.75 -2.28 14.07
N TYR A 662 14.40 -3.44 13.96
CA TYR A 662 14.41 -4.44 15.03
C TYR A 662 14.95 -3.86 16.35
N ILE A 663 15.99 -3.04 16.31
CA ILE A 663 16.61 -2.48 17.52
C ILE A 663 15.70 -1.44 18.20
N GLU A 664 15.02 -0.59 17.42
CA GLU A 664 14.07 0.39 17.94
C GLU A 664 12.93 -0.32 18.67
N VAL A 665 12.33 -1.33 18.04
CA VAL A 665 11.27 -2.12 18.65
C VAL A 665 11.75 -2.85 19.90
N LYS A 666 12.96 -3.43 19.88
CA LYS A 666 13.55 -4.09 21.05
C LYS A 666 13.76 -3.10 22.20
N ASN A 667 14.26 -1.91 21.93
CA ASN A 667 14.46 -0.87 22.96
C ASN A 667 13.14 -0.37 23.54
N LEU A 668 12.09 -0.23 22.73
CA LEU A 668 10.73 0.07 23.21
C LEU A 668 10.17 -1.04 24.10
N LEU A 669 10.39 -2.32 23.76
CA LEU A 669 9.96 -3.44 24.60
C LEU A 669 10.74 -3.51 25.92
N LEU A 670 12.04 -3.23 25.90
CA LEU A 670 12.89 -3.23 27.08
C LEU A 670 12.64 -2.04 28.01
N SER A 671 12.07 -0.94 27.51
CA SER A 671 11.67 0.19 28.36
C SER A 671 10.44 -0.14 29.21
N ILE A 672 9.53 -1.01 28.74
CA ILE A 672 8.33 -1.42 29.47
C ILE A 672 8.71 -2.13 30.77
N GLY A 673 8.33 -1.54 31.89
CA GLY A 673 8.71 -1.92 33.26
C GLY A 673 9.59 -0.88 33.95
N ASN A 674 10.25 -0.01 33.19
CA ASN A 674 11.11 1.07 33.69
C ASN A 674 10.54 2.47 33.43
N LEU A 675 9.32 2.56 32.86
CA LEU A 675 8.61 3.83 32.66
C LEU A 675 7.71 4.13 33.89
N PRO A 676 7.17 5.35 34.01
CA PRO A 676 6.11 5.65 34.98
C PRO A 676 4.90 4.72 34.82
N HIS A 677 4.13 4.54 35.90
CA HIS A 677 3.05 3.54 36.02
C HIS A 677 2.11 3.50 34.80
N GLU A 678 1.41 4.59 34.51
CA GLU A 678 0.46 4.67 33.40
C GLU A 678 1.12 4.59 32.02
N MET A 679 2.36 5.08 31.90
CA MET A 679 3.11 5.00 30.64
C MET A 679 3.51 3.55 30.30
N ASN A 680 3.84 2.72 31.29
CA ASN A 680 4.08 1.28 31.08
C ASN A 680 2.84 0.61 30.50
N LYS A 681 1.69 0.87 31.13
CA LYS A 681 0.41 0.31 30.71
C LYS A 681 0.03 0.78 29.31
N TYR A 682 0.16 2.08 29.02
CA TYR A 682 -0.09 2.65 27.70
C TYR A 682 0.75 1.98 26.61
N MET A 683 2.07 1.89 26.81
CA MET A 683 2.99 1.28 25.84
C MET A 683 2.69 -0.21 25.62
N LEU A 684 2.37 -0.94 26.69
CA LEU A 684 1.96 -2.35 26.60
C LEU A 684 0.67 -2.49 25.78
N SER A 685 -0.35 -1.71 26.11
CA SER A 685 -1.63 -1.70 25.39
C SER A 685 -1.44 -1.36 23.91
N LYS A 686 -0.57 -0.40 23.58
CA LYS A 686 -0.26 -0.03 22.19
C LYS A 686 0.37 -1.18 21.40
N ILE A 687 1.33 -1.88 22.01
CA ILE A 687 1.98 -3.04 21.39
C ILE A 687 0.99 -4.19 21.18
N GLN A 688 0.14 -4.46 22.18
CA GLN A 688 -0.91 -5.47 22.06
C GLN A 688 -1.90 -5.11 20.95
N ASP A 689 -2.28 -3.83 20.81
CA ASP A 689 -3.15 -3.37 19.73
C ASP A 689 -2.51 -3.55 18.35
N ILE A 690 -1.24 -3.18 18.17
CA ILE A 690 -0.51 -3.39 16.92
C ILE A 690 -0.49 -4.87 16.52
N LEU A 691 -0.29 -5.77 17.48
CA LEU A 691 -0.25 -7.21 17.24
C LEU A 691 -1.62 -7.79 16.89
N ARG A 692 -2.65 -7.34 17.59
CA ARG A 692 -4.05 -7.77 17.43
C ARG A 692 -4.64 -7.27 16.11
N PHE A 693 -4.46 -5.99 15.82
CA PHE A 693 -4.99 -5.34 14.62
C PHE A 693 -4.08 -5.50 13.37
N GLN A 694 -2.92 -6.14 13.53
CA GLN A 694 -1.96 -6.43 12.46
C GLN A 694 -1.44 -5.17 11.72
N LEU A 695 -1.16 -4.10 12.47
CA LEU A 695 -0.57 -2.88 11.93
C LEU A 695 0.84 -3.14 11.32
N PRO A 696 1.40 -2.24 10.48
CA PRO A 696 2.63 -2.50 9.72
C PRO A 696 3.83 -2.98 10.55
N ALA A 697 4.00 -2.47 11.77
CA ALA A 697 5.08 -2.87 12.68
C ALA A 697 4.91 -4.26 13.32
N SER A 698 3.76 -4.92 13.14
CA SER A 698 3.44 -6.22 13.76
C SER A 698 4.44 -7.33 13.44
N LYS A 699 4.99 -7.37 12.22
CA LYS A 699 5.99 -8.38 11.83
C LYS A 699 7.28 -8.24 12.62
N VAL A 700 7.80 -7.02 12.75
CA VAL A 700 9.04 -6.73 13.48
C VAL A 700 8.83 -6.94 14.99
N LEU A 701 7.67 -6.54 15.52
CA LEU A 701 7.29 -6.82 16.91
C LEU A 701 7.25 -8.32 17.22
N ARG A 702 6.63 -9.14 16.37
CA ARG A 702 6.62 -10.61 16.55
C ARG A 702 8.04 -11.20 16.51
N GLN A 703 8.94 -10.64 15.71
CA GLN A 703 10.33 -11.06 15.69
C GLN A 703 11.05 -10.66 16.98
N ALA A 704 10.89 -9.42 17.45
CA ALA A 704 11.50 -8.93 18.68
C ALA A 704 10.98 -9.63 19.94
N MET A 705 9.73 -10.11 19.94
CA MET A 705 9.12 -10.87 21.03
C MET A 705 9.50 -12.36 21.07
N LYS A 706 10.29 -12.86 20.11
CA LYS A 706 10.87 -14.22 20.23
C LYS A 706 11.93 -14.29 21.33
N ASP A 707 12.54 -13.16 21.68
CA ASP A 707 13.48 -13.05 22.78
C ASP A 707 12.73 -13.02 24.12
N MET A 708 13.03 -13.96 25.01
CA MET A 708 12.36 -14.07 26.32
C MET A 708 12.65 -12.87 27.23
N ASN A 709 13.75 -12.15 27.00
CA ASN A 709 14.09 -10.96 27.79
C ASN A 709 13.15 -9.78 27.51
N SER A 710 12.69 -9.65 26.26
CA SER A 710 11.76 -8.61 25.82
C SER A 710 10.30 -9.02 26.02
N HIS A 711 9.99 -10.33 25.93
CA HIS A 711 8.63 -10.86 26.07
C HIS A 711 8.55 -11.92 27.17
N ASN A 712 8.06 -11.50 28.34
CA ASN A 712 7.81 -12.36 29.50
C ASN A 712 6.64 -11.80 30.34
N TYR A 713 6.12 -12.64 31.24
CA TYR A 713 4.98 -12.30 32.09
C TYR A 713 5.25 -11.07 32.99
N ASN A 714 6.49 -10.86 33.44
CA ASN A 714 6.83 -9.70 34.28
C ASN A 714 6.71 -8.36 33.51
N ARG A 715 7.14 -8.32 32.25
CA ARG A 715 6.99 -7.12 31.40
C ARG A 715 5.56 -6.92 30.90
N PHE A 716 4.84 -7.99 30.62
CA PHE A 716 3.50 -7.95 30.00
C PHE A 716 2.34 -7.99 31.01
N ALA A 717 2.61 -8.11 32.31
CA ALA A 717 1.62 -7.95 33.38
C ALA A 717 1.79 -6.58 34.06
N LYS A 718 1.34 -5.50 33.39
CA LYS A 718 1.34 -4.14 33.95
C LYS A 718 -0.07 -3.70 34.31
N VAL A 719 -0.18 -3.10 35.49
CA VAL A 719 -1.42 -2.52 36.02
C VAL A 719 -1.52 -1.05 35.57
N GLY A 720 -2.73 -0.52 35.47
CA GLY A 720 -3.02 0.87 35.08
C GLY A 720 -4.30 0.96 34.26
N SER A 721 -4.80 2.18 34.09
CA SER A 721 -6.06 2.46 33.36
C SER A 721 -5.82 2.86 31.91
N SER A 722 -4.59 3.20 31.54
CA SER A 722 -4.25 3.60 30.17
C SER A 722 -4.49 2.48 29.15
N SER A 723 -4.97 2.85 27.97
CA SER A 723 -5.42 1.89 26.97
C SER A 723 -5.17 2.35 25.54
N ALA A 724 -5.12 1.39 24.62
CA ALA A 724 -5.02 1.63 23.19
C ALA A 724 -5.80 0.51 22.48
N TYR A 725 -6.70 0.89 21.57
CA TYR A 725 -7.56 -0.07 20.89
C TYR A 725 -7.98 0.41 19.51
N SER A 726 -7.77 -0.43 18.50
CA SER A 726 -8.23 -0.24 17.12
C SER A 726 -9.30 -1.25 16.72
N GLY A 727 -10.34 -0.82 16.01
CA GLY A 727 -11.43 -1.69 15.56
C GLY A 727 -11.96 -1.31 14.18
N PHE A 728 -12.76 -2.21 13.59
CA PHE A 728 -13.46 -1.92 12.34
C PHE A 728 -14.83 -1.32 12.64
N MET A 729 -15.14 -0.17 12.05
CA MET A 729 -16.51 0.38 12.05
C MET A 729 -17.35 -0.25 10.95
N ALA A 730 -16.75 -0.44 9.77
CA ALA A 730 -17.39 -1.05 8.61
C ALA A 730 -16.34 -1.71 7.71
N GLN A 731 -16.62 -2.93 7.26
CA GLN A 731 -15.79 -3.63 6.28
C GLN A 731 -16.67 -4.01 5.09
N SER A 732 -16.49 -3.31 3.97
CA SER A 732 -17.20 -3.57 2.72
C SER A 732 -16.20 -3.79 1.58
N ALA A 733 -16.68 -4.27 0.43
CA ALA A 733 -15.82 -4.49 -0.74
C ALA A 733 -15.20 -3.19 -1.29
N ASP A 734 -15.86 -2.03 -1.07
CA ASP A 734 -15.45 -0.74 -1.61
C ASP A 734 -14.65 0.12 -0.62
N VAL A 735 -15.05 0.07 0.66
CA VAL A 735 -14.49 0.89 1.74
C VAL A 735 -14.32 0.06 3.01
N THR A 736 -13.17 0.23 3.66
CA THR A 736 -12.92 -0.21 5.03
C THR A 736 -12.80 1.02 5.91
N SER A 737 -13.59 1.08 6.99
CA SER A 737 -13.52 2.14 7.99
C SER A 737 -13.10 1.56 9.33
N THR A 738 -12.15 2.23 9.98
CA THR A 738 -11.56 1.80 11.24
C THR A 738 -11.61 2.94 12.24
N TYR A 739 -11.81 2.61 13.51
CA TYR A 739 -11.66 3.55 14.61
C TYR A 739 -10.47 3.14 15.47
N SER A 740 -9.82 4.11 16.10
CA SER A 740 -8.84 3.87 17.16
C SER A 740 -9.10 4.80 18.33
N LEU A 741 -8.97 4.28 19.55
CA LEU A 741 -9.04 5.05 20.78
C LEU A 741 -7.81 4.76 21.63
N ASP A 742 -6.99 5.78 21.82
CA ASP A 742 -5.79 5.75 22.66
C ASP A 742 -5.99 6.68 23.86
N ILE A 743 -5.89 6.17 25.09
CA ILE A 743 -6.10 6.94 26.32
C ILE A 743 -4.87 6.79 27.22
N LEU A 744 -4.33 7.93 27.64
CA LEU A 744 -3.27 8.05 28.62
C LEU A 744 -3.81 8.78 29.85
N TYR A 745 -3.70 8.14 31.01
CA TYR A 745 -4.01 8.73 32.31
C TYR A 745 -2.74 9.26 33.01
N SER A 746 -2.91 10.19 33.93
CA SER A 746 -1.90 10.52 34.95
C SER A 746 -1.91 9.50 36.09
N GLY A 747 -0.88 9.51 36.94
CA GLY A 747 -0.80 8.61 38.10
C GLY A 747 -1.97 8.78 39.07
N SER A 748 -2.53 9.99 39.16
CA SER A 748 -3.74 10.31 39.93
C SER A 748 -5.04 9.72 39.35
N GLY A 749 -5.01 9.14 38.15
CA GLY A 749 -6.18 8.57 37.48
C GLY A 749 -7.00 9.58 36.66
N ILE A 750 -6.52 10.81 36.49
CA ILE A 750 -7.14 11.80 35.61
C ILE A 750 -6.72 11.59 34.16
N LEU A 751 -7.63 11.85 33.22
CA LEU A 751 -7.33 11.80 31.80
C LEU A 751 -6.25 12.84 31.45
N ARG A 752 -5.10 12.40 30.91
CA ARG A 752 -4.05 13.30 30.41
C ARG A 752 -4.21 13.57 28.92
N ARG A 753 -4.43 12.52 28.15
CA ARG A 753 -4.57 12.57 26.69
C ARG A 753 -5.51 11.48 26.21
N SER A 754 -6.52 11.84 25.42
CA SER A 754 -7.35 10.90 24.67
C SER A 754 -7.25 11.23 23.19
N ASN A 755 -6.89 10.25 22.36
CA ASN A 755 -6.88 10.38 20.90
C ASN A 755 -7.88 9.39 20.30
N MET A 756 -8.95 9.92 19.74
CA MET A 756 -9.88 9.16 18.92
C MET A 756 -9.60 9.46 17.46
N ASN A 757 -9.33 8.43 16.65
CA ASN A 757 -9.20 8.56 15.21
C ASN A 757 -10.22 7.70 14.48
N ILE A 758 -10.75 8.21 13.38
CA ILE A 758 -11.54 7.46 12.40
C ILE A 758 -10.85 7.58 11.05
N TYR A 759 -10.47 6.44 10.49
CA TYR A 759 -9.87 6.34 9.18
C TYR A 759 -10.85 5.69 8.19
N GLY A 760 -10.82 6.15 6.95
CA GLY A 760 -11.49 5.54 5.82
C GLY A 760 -10.47 5.13 4.76
N ALA A 761 -10.51 3.88 4.32
CA ALA A 761 -9.61 3.34 3.32
C ALA A 761 -10.38 2.84 2.10
N SER A 762 -9.92 3.20 0.90
CA SER A 762 -10.43 2.67 -0.37
C SER A 762 -9.29 2.54 -1.39
N LYS A 763 -9.20 1.39 -2.09
CA LYS A 763 -8.17 1.09 -3.13
C LYS A 763 -6.70 1.35 -2.71
N GLY A 764 -6.38 1.26 -1.41
CA GLY A 764 -5.03 1.51 -0.90
C GLY A 764 -4.74 2.97 -0.53
N ALA A 765 -5.67 3.90 -0.79
CA ALA A 765 -5.64 5.25 -0.24
C ALA A 765 -6.31 5.26 1.13
N MET A 766 -5.74 6.03 2.06
CA MET A 766 -6.25 6.27 3.41
C MET A 766 -6.65 7.74 3.53
N LEU A 767 -7.76 8.00 4.20
CA LEU A 767 -8.26 9.32 4.53
C LEU A 767 -8.42 9.40 6.05
N HIS A 768 -7.85 10.42 6.67
CA HIS A 768 -8.10 10.71 8.07
C HIS A 768 -9.41 11.51 8.18
N GLY A 769 -10.51 10.78 8.41
CA GLY A 769 -11.85 11.36 8.39
C GLY A 769 -12.10 12.25 9.61
N LEU A 770 -11.77 11.76 10.80
CA LEU A 770 -11.94 12.48 12.07
C LEU A 770 -10.79 12.15 13.01
N GLN A 771 -10.22 13.16 13.65
CA GLN A 771 -9.46 13.05 14.88
C GLN A 771 -10.10 13.96 15.91
N VAL A 772 -10.31 13.43 17.12
CA VAL A 772 -10.61 14.23 18.29
C VAL A 772 -9.57 13.90 19.34
N ALA A 773 -8.73 14.87 19.65
CA ALA A 773 -7.72 14.80 20.70
C ALA A 773 -8.17 15.67 21.87
N ILE A 774 -8.27 15.10 23.06
CA ILE A 774 -8.56 15.82 24.30
C ILE A 774 -7.30 15.78 25.16
N GLU A 775 -6.88 16.93 25.64
CA GLU A 775 -5.74 17.09 26.53
C GLU A 775 -6.19 17.79 27.81
N ALA A 776 -5.73 17.29 28.96
CA ALA A 776 -6.00 17.90 30.25
C ALA A 776 -4.79 17.77 31.19
N GLN A 777 -4.63 18.76 32.08
CA GLN A 777 -3.55 18.82 33.06
C GLN A 777 -3.96 19.69 34.26
N GLY A 778 -3.31 19.48 35.42
CA GLY A 778 -3.51 20.30 36.62
C GLY A 778 -4.93 20.22 37.19
N LEU A 779 -5.62 19.09 37.02
CA LEU A 779 -6.98 18.85 37.53
C LEU A 779 -6.99 18.03 38.83
N GLU A 780 -5.83 17.61 39.30
CA GLU A 780 -5.63 16.76 40.47
C GLU A 780 -6.20 17.40 41.74
N SER A 781 -6.11 18.73 41.85
CA SER A 781 -6.67 19.50 42.96
C SER A 781 -8.19 19.38 43.09
N LEU A 782 -8.93 19.12 42.01
CA LEU A 782 -10.40 19.00 42.03
C LEU A 782 -10.89 17.76 42.76
N ILE A 783 -10.07 16.71 42.78
CA ILE A 783 -10.39 15.43 43.42
C ILE A 783 -9.56 15.20 44.69
N ALA A 784 -8.87 16.24 45.19
CA ALA A 784 -7.95 16.17 46.30
C ALA A 784 -6.82 15.13 46.10
N ALA A 785 -6.37 14.95 44.86
CA ALA A 785 -5.21 14.13 44.53
C ALA A 785 -3.95 15.01 44.41
N THR A 786 -2.78 14.39 44.58
CA THR A 786 -1.48 15.05 44.35
C THR A 786 -1.07 14.90 42.89
N PRO A 787 -0.51 15.96 42.25
CA PRO A 787 0.13 15.85 40.95
C PRO A 787 1.27 14.81 40.95
N ASP A 788 1.57 14.28 39.77
CA ASP A 788 2.74 13.42 39.58
C ASP A 788 4.05 14.25 39.70
N GLU A 789 5.18 13.60 40.02
CA GLU A 789 6.49 14.27 40.08
C GLU A 789 6.79 15.06 38.79
N GLY A 790 7.10 16.36 38.96
CA GLY A 790 7.37 17.29 37.85
C GLY A 790 6.12 17.97 37.27
N GLU A 791 4.93 17.72 37.81
CA GLU A 791 3.67 18.31 37.36
C GLU A 791 3.04 19.27 38.40
N GLU A 792 3.75 19.59 39.48
CA GLU A 792 3.26 20.43 40.58
C GLU A 792 2.98 21.88 40.17
N ASP A 793 3.77 22.42 39.23
CA ASP A 793 3.66 23.81 38.75
C ASP A 793 2.71 23.96 37.54
N LEU A 794 2.05 22.89 37.10
CA LEU A 794 1.19 22.95 35.93
C LEU A 794 -0.16 23.61 36.25
N GLU A 795 -0.49 24.67 35.50
CA GLU A 795 -1.81 25.28 35.56
C GLU A 795 -2.91 24.32 35.08
N SER A 796 -4.07 24.38 35.74
CA SER A 796 -5.27 23.65 35.32
C SER A 796 -5.66 24.03 33.89
N PHE A 797 -5.68 23.06 32.99
CA PHE A 797 -5.98 23.28 31.58
C PHE A 797 -6.72 22.08 31.01
N ALA A 798 -7.72 22.36 30.16
CA ALA A 798 -8.27 21.35 29.27
C ALA A 798 -8.56 21.96 27.90
N GLY A 799 -8.25 21.20 26.85
CA GLY A 799 -8.45 21.61 25.48
C GLY A 799 -8.80 20.44 24.57
N MET A 800 -9.33 20.78 23.41
CA MET A 800 -9.66 19.85 22.34
C MET A 800 -8.98 20.30 21.05
N SER A 801 -8.32 19.36 20.38
CA SER A 801 -7.79 19.55 19.02
C SER A 801 -8.52 18.60 18.08
N ALA A 802 -8.99 19.12 16.95
CA ALA A 802 -9.76 18.35 15.99
C ALA A 802 -9.12 18.40 14.60
N LEU A 803 -9.12 17.26 13.91
CA LEU A 803 -8.80 17.17 12.49
C LEU A 803 -10.01 16.55 11.78
N LEU A 804 -10.46 17.20 10.73
CA LEU A 804 -11.58 16.74 9.90
C LEU A 804 -11.10 16.61 8.46
N PHE A 805 -11.29 15.46 7.83
CA PHE A 805 -10.95 15.21 6.43
C PHE A 805 -9.56 15.74 6.02
N ASP A 806 -8.53 15.35 6.77
CA ASP A 806 -7.13 15.79 6.65
C ASP A 806 -6.85 17.29 6.94
N VAL A 807 -7.83 18.06 7.40
CA VAL A 807 -7.65 19.47 7.80
C VAL A 807 -7.62 19.57 9.32
N GLN A 808 -6.47 19.93 9.88
CA GLN A 808 -6.32 20.32 11.29
C GLN A 808 -7.03 21.66 11.50
N LEU A 809 -7.99 21.66 12.41
CA LEU A 809 -8.68 22.87 12.87
C LEU A 809 -7.88 23.53 14.00
N ARG A 810 -8.23 24.79 14.30
CA ARG A 810 -7.68 25.47 15.47
C ARG A 810 -8.12 24.73 16.75
N PRO A 811 -7.19 24.42 17.66
CA PRO A 811 -7.55 23.86 18.96
C PRO A 811 -8.49 24.80 19.73
N VAL A 812 -9.45 24.22 20.44
CA VAL A 812 -10.40 24.93 21.30
C VAL A 812 -10.00 24.68 22.75
N THR A 813 -9.81 25.74 23.52
CA THR A 813 -9.55 25.65 24.95
C THR A 813 -10.88 25.65 25.71
N PHE A 814 -11.12 24.61 26.49
CA PHE A 814 -12.33 24.56 27.33
C PHE A 814 -12.17 25.47 28.53
N PHE A 815 -11.02 25.44 29.19
CA PHE A 815 -10.64 26.39 30.23
C PHE A 815 -9.13 26.44 30.39
N LYS A 816 -8.63 27.57 30.91
CA LYS A 816 -7.23 27.72 31.30
C LYS A 816 -7.15 28.49 32.62
N GLY A 817 -6.48 27.89 33.59
CA GLY A 817 -6.43 28.36 34.98
C GLY A 817 -7.65 27.91 35.79
N TYR A 818 -7.44 27.81 37.11
CA TYR A 818 -8.47 27.34 38.05
C TYR A 818 -9.68 28.28 38.13
N SER A 819 -9.48 29.60 38.01
CA SER A 819 -10.55 30.60 38.06
C SER A 819 -11.53 30.48 36.88
N ASP A 820 -11.02 30.32 35.66
CA ASP A 820 -11.83 30.12 34.45
C ASP A 820 -12.61 28.80 34.52
N LEU A 821 -11.95 27.72 34.97
CA LEU A 821 -12.58 26.43 35.22
C LEU A 821 -13.79 26.57 36.16
N MET A 822 -13.60 27.16 37.34
CA MET A 822 -14.68 27.31 38.32
C MET A 822 -15.81 28.18 37.77
N SER A 823 -15.49 29.26 37.02
CA SER A 823 -16.50 30.11 36.39
C SER A 823 -17.39 29.35 35.38
N LYS A 824 -16.80 28.43 34.61
CA LYS A 824 -17.51 27.60 33.64
C LYS A 824 -18.29 26.49 34.33
N MET A 825 -17.72 25.86 35.36
CA MET A 825 -18.41 24.83 36.14
C MET A 825 -19.69 25.36 36.80
N PHE A 826 -19.66 26.58 37.36
CA PHE A 826 -20.85 27.19 37.98
C PHE A 826 -21.88 27.72 36.97
N SER A 827 -21.51 27.87 35.70
CA SER A 827 -22.42 28.31 34.64
C SER A 827 -22.94 27.16 33.77
N MET A 828 -22.47 25.92 33.97
CA MET A 828 -22.94 24.74 33.24
C MET A 828 -24.33 24.30 33.72
N SER A 829 -25.29 24.27 32.81
CA SER A 829 -26.69 23.90 33.06
C SER A 829 -26.99 22.40 32.89
N GLY A 830 -25.99 21.54 32.70
CA GLY A 830 -26.16 20.13 32.35
C GLY A 830 -26.70 19.87 30.94
N GLU A 831 -27.17 20.90 30.22
CA GLU A 831 -27.64 20.78 28.84
C GLU A 831 -26.49 20.64 27.83
N PRO A 832 -26.68 19.89 26.73
CA PRO A 832 -25.66 19.73 25.70
C PRO A 832 -25.31 21.06 25.02
N MET A 833 -24.02 21.40 25.02
CA MET A 833 -23.47 22.55 24.31
C MET A 833 -23.04 22.14 22.89
N ASN A 834 -23.44 22.92 21.88
CA ASN A 834 -22.97 22.69 20.51
C ASN A 834 -21.48 23.09 20.40
N VAL A 835 -20.65 22.16 19.94
CA VAL A 835 -19.20 22.37 19.78
C VAL A 835 -18.88 22.71 18.32
N VAL A 836 -19.37 21.89 17.37
CA VAL A 836 -19.20 22.12 15.93
C VAL A 836 -20.52 21.80 15.23
N LYS A 837 -21.03 22.73 14.44
CA LYS A 837 -22.23 22.55 13.62
C LYS A 837 -21.93 23.09 12.25
N GLY A 838 -22.25 22.44 11.13
CA GLY A 838 -21.99 23.04 9.81
C GLY A 838 -22.20 22.14 8.62
N LEU A 839 -22.16 22.73 7.42
CA LEU A 839 -22.32 22.06 6.13
C LEU A 839 -20.99 22.08 5.37
N ILE A 840 -20.59 20.93 4.85
CA ILE A 840 -19.30 20.75 4.18
C ILE A 840 -19.54 20.07 2.83
N LEU A 841 -18.95 20.63 1.77
CA LEU A 841 -18.86 19.98 0.47
C LEU A 841 -17.65 19.04 0.44
N LEU A 842 -17.88 17.74 0.58
CA LEU A 842 -16.83 16.71 0.67
C LEU A 842 -16.38 16.19 -0.70
N THR A 843 -17.34 15.85 -1.55
CA THR A 843 -17.07 15.35 -2.91
C THR A 843 -17.57 16.39 -3.88
N ASP A 844 -16.77 16.69 -4.88
CA ASP A 844 -17.15 17.61 -5.94
C ASP A 844 -16.34 17.28 -7.19
N HIS A 845 -17.07 16.83 -8.20
CA HIS A 845 -16.55 16.43 -9.48
C HIS A 845 -17.48 16.97 -10.55
N SER A 846 -16.92 17.69 -11.52
CA SER A 846 -17.64 18.20 -12.69
C SER A 846 -16.77 17.94 -13.90
N GLU A 847 -17.29 17.18 -14.85
CA GLU A 847 -16.64 16.86 -16.11
C GLU A 847 -17.60 17.15 -17.25
N VAL A 848 -17.13 17.91 -18.25
CA VAL A 848 -17.84 17.99 -19.53
C VAL A 848 -17.12 17.12 -20.53
N ILE A 849 -17.88 16.17 -21.07
CA ILE A 849 -17.43 15.15 -22.00
C ILE A 849 -17.98 15.48 -23.38
N GLN A 850 -17.08 15.79 -24.31
CA GLN A 850 -17.42 15.95 -25.72
C GLN A 850 -17.43 14.58 -26.41
N LEU A 851 -18.62 14.01 -26.59
CA LEU A 851 -18.78 12.70 -27.23
C LEU A 851 -18.39 12.79 -28.72
N GLN A 852 -17.84 11.71 -29.25
CA GLN A 852 -17.47 11.55 -30.66
C GLN A 852 -18.67 11.69 -31.62
N SER A 853 -19.89 11.53 -31.10
CA SER A 853 -21.12 11.82 -31.84
C SER A 853 -21.36 13.31 -32.11
N GLY A 854 -20.64 14.21 -31.43
CA GLY A 854 -20.88 15.64 -31.44
C GLY A 854 -21.75 16.13 -30.28
N LEU A 855 -22.42 15.23 -29.57
CA LEU A 855 -23.24 15.57 -28.41
C LEU A 855 -22.39 15.93 -27.19
N LYS A 856 -22.93 16.83 -26.36
CA LYS A 856 -22.30 17.23 -25.09
C LYS A 856 -22.90 16.41 -23.96
N ALA A 857 -22.04 15.69 -23.24
CA ALA A 857 -22.40 15.05 -21.99
C ALA A 857 -21.79 15.83 -20.83
N SER A 858 -22.54 16.07 -19.76
CA SER A 858 -22.03 16.64 -18.52
C SER A 858 -22.27 15.69 -17.37
N ALA A 859 -21.25 15.48 -16.56
CA ALA A 859 -21.29 14.66 -15.36
C ALA A 859 -20.93 15.52 -14.15
N GLU A 860 -21.84 15.57 -13.18
CA GLU A 860 -21.67 16.30 -11.94
C GLU A 860 -21.91 15.34 -10.77
N PHE A 861 -20.92 15.16 -9.91
CA PHE A 861 -21.04 14.38 -8.68
C PHE A 861 -20.68 15.27 -7.50
N GLN A 862 -21.58 15.38 -6.55
CA GLN A 862 -21.43 16.22 -5.37
C GLN A 862 -21.78 15.44 -4.11
N GLY A 863 -21.05 15.67 -3.03
CA GLY A 863 -21.27 15.06 -1.73
C GLY A 863 -21.29 16.14 -0.65
N GLY A 864 -22.44 16.30 0.00
CA GLY A 864 -22.64 17.24 1.09
C GLY A 864 -22.77 16.50 2.41
N LEU A 865 -22.02 16.94 3.43
CA LEU A 865 -22.11 16.44 4.80
C LEU A 865 -22.58 17.57 5.70
N ALA A 866 -23.60 17.30 6.50
CA ALA A 866 -23.94 18.08 7.66
C ALA A 866 -23.36 17.42 8.90
N ILE A 867 -22.72 18.21 9.77
CA ILE A 867 -22.17 17.76 11.05
C ILE A 867 -22.81 18.59 12.17
N ASP A 868 -23.20 17.91 13.25
CA ASP A 868 -23.66 18.49 14.51
C ASP A 868 -23.04 17.70 15.67
N ILE A 869 -21.98 18.24 16.24
CA ILE A 869 -21.28 17.72 17.41
C ILE A 869 -21.69 18.56 18.62
N SER A 870 -22.30 17.90 19.59
CA SER A 870 -22.70 18.50 20.88
C SER A 870 -22.11 17.71 22.03
N GLY A 871 -21.64 18.40 23.07
CA GLY A 871 -21.11 17.79 24.29
C GLY A 871 -21.93 18.20 25.52
N GLY A 872 -22.29 17.23 26.36
CA GLY A 872 -22.90 17.46 27.66
C GLY A 872 -22.06 16.80 28.75
N MET A 873 -21.95 17.44 29.91
CA MET A 873 -21.26 16.90 31.07
C MET A 873 -22.04 17.18 32.35
N GLU A 874 -22.22 16.14 33.14
CA GLU A 874 -22.84 16.16 34.46
C GLU A 874 -21.80 15.67 35.46
N ILE A 875 -21.47 16.49 36.47
CA ILE A 875 -20.56 16.11 37.55
C ILE A 875 -21.33 16.23 38.86
N SER A 876 -21.35 15.16 39.65
CA SER A 876 -21.80 15.21 41.04
C SER A 876 -20.66 14.84 41.98
N LEU A 877 -20.13 15.84 42.69
CA LEU A 877 -19.11 15.62 43.73
C LEU A 877 -19.67 14.86 44.93
N TRP A 878 -20.97 14.97 45.21
CA TRP A 878 -21.62 14.27 46.32
C TRP A 878 -21.74 12.77 46.05
N TYR A 879 -22.23 12.40 44.86
CA TYR A 879 -22.32 11.00 44.43
C TYR A 879 -20.97 10.45 43.95
N ARG A 880 -19.96 11.32 43.76
CA ARG A 880 -18.65 10.99 43.19
C ARG A 880 -18.76 10.32 41.82
N GLU A 881 -19.70 10.83 41.03
CA GLU A 881 -19.97 10.35 39.67
C GLU A 881 -19.85 11.49 38.67
N SER A 882 -19.34 11.16 37.49
CA SER A 882 -19.30 12.05 36.34
C SER A 882 -19.80 11.31 35.11
N LYS A 883 -20.72 11.92 34.38
CA LYS A 883 -21.21 11.43 33.10
C LYS A 883 -20.95 12.48 32.05
N THR A 884 -20.24 12.08 31.00
CA THR A 884 -20.00 12.90 29.82
C THR A 884 -20.61 12.23 28.61
N SER A 885 -21.23 13.03 27.75
CA SER A 885 -21.81 12.57 26.48
C SER A 885 -21.33 13.49 25.37
N VAL A 886 -20.78 12.92 24.31
CA VAL A 886 -20.42 13.62 23.09
C VAL A 886 -21.23 12.98 21.96
N ASN A 887 -22.23 13.70 21.49
CA ASN A 887 -23.13 13.22 20.45
C ASN A 887 -22.66 13.79 19.12
N ASN A 888 -22.28 12.93 18.18
CA ASN A 888 -21.92 13.30 16.83
C ASN A 888 -23.02 12.85 15.87
N ARG A 889 -23.85 13.82 15.47
CA ARG A 889 -24.91 13.61 14.48
C ARG A 889 -24.45 14.13 13.14
N GLY A 890 -24.70 13.39 12.08
CA GLY A 890 -24.38 13.85 10.73
C GLY A 890 -25.27 13.26 9.66
N ALA A 891 -25.51 14.04 8.62
CA ALA A 891 -26.23 13.60 7.44
C ALA A 891 -25.34 13.75 6.21
N LEU A 892 -25.12 12.65 5.50
CA LEU A 892 -24.35 12.61 4.27
C LEU A 892 -25.30 12.38 3.09
N VAL A 893 -25.22 13.24 2.09
CA VAL A 893 -25.92 13.10 0.81
C VAL A 893 -24.90 13.16 -0.30
N VAL A 894 -24.93 12.19 -1.20
CA VAL A 894 -24.16 12.24 -2.44
C VAL A 894 -25.13 12.16 -3.61
N THR A 895 -25.01 13.10 -4.52
CA THR A 895 -25.77 13.19 -5.76
C THR A 895 -24.83 13.08 -6.95
N GLY A 896 -25.23 12.35 -7.97
CA GLY A 896 -24.52 12.20 -9.23
C GLY A 896 -25.50 12.41 -10.37
N ASN A 897 -25.36 13.48 -11.13
CA ASN A 897 -26.19 13.79 -12.28
C ASN A 897 -25.36 13.68 -13.55
N VAL A 898 -25.80 12.85 -14.48
CA VAL A 898 -25.18 12.74 -15.81
C VAL A 898 -26.22 13.02 -16.87
N THR A 899 -25.98 14.06 -17.66
CA THR A 899 -26.89 14.52 -18.70
C THR A 899 -26.21 14.50 -20.06
N VAL A 900 -26.98 14.18 -21.09
CA VAL A 900 -26.61 14.32 -22.50
C VAL A 900 -27.55 15.36 -23.10
N ASP A 901 -26.98 16.50 -23.48
CA ASP A 901 -27.71 17.63 -24.03
C ASP A 901 -27.71 17.57 -25.56
N MET A 902 -28.90 17.69 -26.13
CA MET A 902 -29.16 17.89 -27.56
C MET A 902 -29.96 19.20 -27.73
N ASP A 903 -29.97 19.78 -28.93
CA ASP A 903 -30.64 21.07 -29.15
C ASP A 903 -32.17 21.02 -28.91
N PHE A 904 -32.78 19.85 -29.13
CA PHE A 904 -34.23 19.64 -29.01
C PHE A 904 -34.63 18.77 -27.80
N MET A 905 -33.68 18.08 -27.18
CA MET A 905 -33.93 17.09 -26.11
C MET A 905 -32.77 17.05 -25.13
N ARG A 906 -33.08 16.86 -23.86
CA ARG A 906 -32.10 16.56 -22.81
C ARG A 906 -32.47 15.24 -22.15
N ALA A 907 -31.52 14.33 -22.07
CA ALA A 907 -31.66 13.05 -21.38
C ALA A 907 -30.70 13.00 -20.19
N GLY A 908 -31.17 12.54 -19.04
CA GLY A 908 -30.39 12.55 -17.80
C GLY A 908 -30.66 11.37 -16.89
N VAL A 909 -29.63 11.03 -16.11
CA VAL A 909 -29.71 10.07 -15.01
C VAL A 909 -29.12 10.71 -13.78
N GLU A 910 -29.95 10.84 -12.76
CA GLU A 910 -29.56 11.25 -11.41
C GLU A 910 -29.53 10.02 -10.50
N VAL A 911 -28.38 9.75 -9.91
CA VAL A 911 -28.19 8.76 -8.85
C VAL A 911 -27.89 9.49 -7.55
N SER A 912 -28.49 9.07 -6.45
CA SER A 912 -28.16 9.64 -5.15
C SER A 912 -28.25 8.61 -4.04
N PHE A 913 -27.47 8.81 -3.00
CA PHE A 913 -27.66 8.12 -1.73
C PHE A 913 -27.60 9.11 -0.58
N GLU A 914 -28.35 8.82 0.46
CA GLU A 914 -28.42 9.62 1.67
C GLU A 914 -28.42 8.74 2.92
N THR A 915 -27.79 9.24 3.97
CA THR A 915 -27.68 8.55 5.26
C THR A 915 -27.64 9.55 6.40
N GLU A 916 -28.27 9.21 7.53
CA GLU A 916 -28.38 10.06 8.72
C GLU A 916 -27.76 9.34 9.92
N ALA A 917 -26.44 9.44 10.11
CA ALA A 917 -25.74 8.70 11.16
C ALA A 917 -25.70 9.49 12.48
N SER A 918 -25.81 8.78 13.61
CA SER A 918 -25.45 9.29 14.94
C SER A 918 -24.43 8.34 15.56
N LEU A 919 -23.39 8.91 16.13
CA LEU A 919 -22.41 8.22 16.95
C LEU A 919 -22.31 8.94 18.28
N ASP A 920 -22.73 8.27 19.35
CA ASP A 920 -22.75 8.83 20.69
C ASP A 920 -21.59 8.20 21.49
N PHE A 921 -20.75 9.06 22.06
CA PHE A 921 -19.65 8.67 22.92
C PHE A 921 -19.99 9.03 24.36
N ILE A 922 -20.22 8.02 25.19
CA ILE A 922 -20.65 8.20 26.58
C ILE A 922 -19.51 7.72 27.47
N THR A 923 -19.07 8.56 28.41
CA THR A 923 -18.12 8.14 29.44
C THR A 923 -18.75 8.35 30.80
N THR A 924 -18.84 7.27 31.58
CA THR A 924 -19.30 7.26 32.95
C THR A 924 -18.11 6.94 33.86
N VAL A 925 -17.85 7.83 34.81
CA VAL A 925 -16.75 7.73 35.76
C VAL A 925 -17.34 7.72 37.17
N GLN A 926 -17.05 6.66 37.93
CA GLN A 926 -17.24 6.62 39.37
C GLN A 926 -15.89 6.77 40.05
N PHE A 927 -15.69 7.89 40.74
CA PHE A 927 -14.42 8.25 41.38
C PHE A 927 -14.50 8.14 42.90
N SER A 928 -15.24 7.14 43.40
CA SER A 928 -15.41 6.88 44.84
C SER A 928 -14.16 6.27 45.48
N GLU A 929 -13.47 5.37 44.79
CA GLU A 929 -12.25 4.66 45.20
C GLU A 929 -11.27 4.55 44.02
N TYR A 930 -9.96 4.60 44.28
CA TYR A 930 -8.92 4.42 43.25
C TYR A 930 -8.52 2.94 43.12
N PRO A 931 -8.36 2.38 41.90
CA PRO A 931 -8.52 3.03 40.59
C PRO A 931 -9.98 3.30 40.24
N PHE A 932 -10.25 4.47 39.65
CA PHE A 932 -11.60 4.88 39.28
C PHE A 932 -12.23 3.88 38.30
N LEU A 933 -13.52 3.62 38.47
CA LEU A 933 -14.29 2.84 37.51
C LEU A 933 -14.67 3.76 36.35
N VAL A 934 -14.13 3.47 35.18
CA VAL A 934 -14.40 4.21 33.94
C VAL A 934 -15.04 3.27 32.94
N CYS A 935 -16.28 3.57 32.55
CA CYS A 935 -16.94 2.90 31.44
C CYS A 935 -17.11 3.87 30.28
N ILE A 936 -16.58 3.47 29.12
CA ILE A 936 -16.70 4.19 27.87
C ILE A 936 -17.55 3.35 26.92
N GLN A 937 -18.59 3.98 26.37
CA GLN A 937 -19.45 3.41 25.34
C GLN A 937 -19.31 4.24 24.07
N MET A 938 -19.17 3.55 22.94
CA MET A 938 -19.27 4.15 21.61
C MET A 938 -20.45 3.51 20.90
N ASP A 939 -21.59 4.19 20.96
CA ASP A 939 -22.86 3.68 20.46
C ASP A 939 -23.20 4.30 19.11
N LYS A 940 -23.48 3.45 18.13
CA LYS A 940 -23.97 3.84 16.81
C LYS A 940 -25.44 3.55 16.76
N THR A 941 -26.26 4.58 16.65
CA THR A 941 -27.71 4.40 16.61
C THR A 941 -28.16 3.75 15.29
N THR A 942 -29.39 3.22 15.27
CA THR A 942 -30.01 2.72 14.04
C THR A 942 -30.33 3.90 13.14
N PHE A 943 -29.89 3.86 11.88
CA PHE A 943 -30.13 4.95 10.94
C PHE A 943 -30.67 4.49 9.58
N PRO A 944 -31.45 5.34 8.89
CA PRO A 944 -31.89 5.07 7.53
C PRO A 944 -30.77 5.31 6.51
N PHE A 945 -30.67 4.41 5.55
CA PHE A 945 -29.87 4.53 4.34
C PHE A 945 -30.80 4.42 3.13
N SER A 946 -30.84 5.46 2.29
CA SER A 946 -31.72 5.50 1.13
C SER A 946 -30.94 5.76 -0.14
N GLU A 947 -31.23 4.99 -1.19
CA GLU A 947 -30.69 5.16 -2.54
C GLU A 947 -31.84 5.56 -3.48
N TYR A 948 -31.58 6.51 -4.37
CA TYR A 948 -32.51 6.93 -5.41
C TYR A 948 -31.84 6.90 -6.77
N MET A 949 -32.62 6.53 -7.78
CA MET A 949 -32.26 6.63 -9.17
C MET A 949 -33.41 7.28 -9.92
N THR A 950 -33.17 8.44 -10.51
CA THR A 950 -34.12 9.15 -11.36
C THR A 950 -33.58 9.17 -12.78
N LYS A 951 -34.37 8.73 -13.75
CA LYS A 951 -34.10 8.90 -15.18
C LYS A 951 -35.10 9.89 -15.74
N TYR A 952 -34.64 10.82 -16.55
CA TYR A 952 -35.51 11.81 -17.15
C TYR A 952 -35.14 12.12 -18.59
N GLU A 953 -36.17 12.40 -19.38
CA GLU A 953 -36.07 12.86 -20.76
C GLU A 953 -36.97 14.09 -20.88
N SER A 954 -36.38 15.22 -21.24
CA SER A 954 -37.08 16.51 -21.36
C SER A 954 -36.93 17.04 -22.78
N LEU A 955 -38.05 17.38 -23.42
CA LEU A 955 -38.07 18.08 -24.70
C LEU A 955 -38.03 19.59 -24.47
N SER A 956 -37.47 20.34 -25.43
CA SER A 956 -37.47 21.81 -25.41
C SER A 956 -38.87 22.42 -25.36
N SER A 957 -39.92 21.65 -25.73
CA SER A 957 -41.33 22.02 -25.65
C SER A 957 -41.95 21.90 -24.26
N GLY A 958 -41.18 21.51 -23.22
CA GLY A 958 -41.65 21.38 -21.84
C GLY A 958 -42.31 20.04 -21.47
N LYS A 959 -42.37 19.07 -22.40
CA LYS A 959 -42.84 17.71 -22.09
C LYS A 959 -41.70 16.91 -21.46
N ASN A 960 -41.89 16.44 -20.23
CA ASN A 960 -40.90 15.69 -19.47
C ASN A 960 -41.43 14.30 -19.11
N VAL A 961 -40.63 13.26 -19.37
CA VAL A 961 -40.87 11.90 -18.90
C VAL A 961 -39.86 11.61 -17.80
N MET A 962 -40.34 11.19 -16.62
CA MET A 962 -39.50 10.89 -15.47
C MET A 962 -39.83 9.52 -14.88
N SER A 963 -38.82 8.72 -14.61
CA SER A 963 -38.92 7.44 -13.90
C SER A 963 -38.02 7.46 -12.69
N ARG A 964 -38.58 7.32 -11.49
CA ARG A 964 -37.84 7.28 -10.22
C ARG A 964 -37.95 5.90 -9.58
N LYS A 965 -36.82 5.36 -9.14
CA LYS A 965 -36.72 4.18 -8.29
C LYS A 965 -36.04 4.56 -6.99
N SER A 966 -36.45 3.94 -5.89
CA SER A 966 -35.82 4.12 -4.59
C SER A 966 -35.65 2.79 -3.88
N LYS A 967 -34.63 2.71 -3.04
CA LYS A 967 -34.39 1.60 -2.12
C LYS A 967 -34.09 2.20 -0.76
N LYS A 968 -34.83 1.80 0.25
CA LYS A 968 -34.60 2.24 1.64
C LYS A 968 -34.22 1.02 2.48
N GLN A 969 -33.19 1.17 3.28
CA GLN A 969 -32.69 0.16 4.19
C GLN A 969 -32.43 0.81 5.55
N LEU A 970 -32.68 0.09 6.63
CA LEU A 970 -32.25 0.50 7.97
C LEU A 970 -30.93 -0.20 8.27
N VAL A 971 -29.92 0.58 8.64
CA VAL A 971 -28.64 0.06 9.14
C VAL A 971 -28.79 -0.10 10.66
N PRO A 972 -28.70 -1.34 11.19
CA PRO A 972 -28.95 -1.58 12.61
C PRO A 972 -27.92 -0.87 13.47
N GLY A 973 -28.37 -0.33 14.60
CA GLY A 973 -27.51 0.24 15.63
C GLY A 973 -26.68 -0.85 16.32
N THR A 974 -25.48 -0.48 16.74
CA THR A 974 -24.51 -1.39 17.38
C THR A 974 -23.57 -0.59 18.28
N GLU A 975 -23.27 -1.11 19.46
CA GLU A 975 -22.13 -0.63 20.22
C GLU A 975 -20.82 -1.20 19.66
N PHE A 976 -19.80 -0.36 19.60
CA PHE A 976 -18.48 -0.77 19.17
C PHE A 976 -17.62 -1.17 20.38
N PRO A 977 -17.05 -2.39 20.40
CA PRO A 977 -16.24 -2.83 21.53
C PRO A 977 -14.96 -2.00 21.64
N LEU A 978 -14.58 -1.66 22.86
CA LEU A 978 -13.27 -1.09 23.16
C LEU A 978 -12.35 -2.21 23.68
N HIS A 979 -11.33 -1.85 24.45
CA HIS A 979 -10.46 -2.82 25.10
C HIS A 979 -11.21 -3.62 26.18
N GLN A 980 -10.79 -4.86 26.43
CA GLN A 980 -11.49 -5.79 27.32
C GLN A 980 -11.65 -5.27 28.75
N GLU A 981 -10.68 -4.49 29.24
CA GLU A 981 -10.72 -3.95 30.61
C GLU A 981 -11.85 -2.92 30.76
N ASN A 982 -12.09 -2.08 29.75
CA ASN A 982 -13.27 -1.21 29.70
C ASN A 982 -14.57 -2.01 29.78
N SER A 983 -14.69 -3.12 29.02
CA SER A 983 -15.88 -3.97 29.11
C SER A 983 -16.08 -4.55 30.52
N ASN A 984 -14.99 -4.93 31.20
CA ASN A 984 -15.05 -5.41 32.58
C ASN A 984 -15.45 -4.29 33.56
N MET A 985 -14.99 -3.05 33.35
CA MET A 985 -15.39 -1.88 34.15
C MET A 985 -16.86 -1.52 33.92
N CYS A 986 -17.30 -1.46 32.66
CA CYS A 986 -18.70 -1.26 32.29
C CYS A 986 -19.61 -2.29 32.94
N LYS A 987 -19.20 -3.57 32.96
CA LYS A 987 -19.94 -4.62 33.64
C LYS A 987 -20.13 -4.30 35.13
N ARG A 988 -19.10 -3.84 35.85
CA ARG A 988 -19.24 -3.46 37.27
C ARG A 988 -20.16 -2.26 37.47
N ILE A 989 -20.03 -1.23 36.63
CA ILE A 989 -20.88 -0.04 36.71
C ILE A 989 -22.35 -0.39 36.48
N PHE A 990 -22.65 -1.20 35.46
CA PHE A 990 -24.03 -1.59 35.13
C PHE A 990 -24.57 -2.79 35.93
N ASP A 991 -23.72 -3.60 36.56
CA ASP A 991 -24.16 -4.62 37.52
C ASP A 991 -24.62 -3.97 38.84
N SER A 992 -24.11 -2.78 39.19
CA SER A 992 -24.51 -2.04 40.40
C SER A 992 -25.88 -1.34 40.29
N SER A 993 -26.47 -1.31 39.09
CA SER A 993 -27.76 -0.67 38.80
C SER A 993 -28.94 -1.65 38.66
N TRP A 994 -28.75 -2.93 39.04
CA TRP A 994 -29.78 -3.97 39.05
C TRP A 994 -30.09 -4.50 40.45
#